data_AF-A0A819S1T7-F1
#
_entry.id   AF-A0A819S1T7-F1
#
_cell.length_a   1.000
_cell.length_b   1.000
_cell.length_c   1.000
_cell.angle_alpha   90.00
_cell.angle_beta   90.00
_cell.angle_gamma   90.00
#
_symmetry.space_group_name_H-M   'P 1'
#
loop_
_entity.id
_entity.type
_entity.pdbx_description
1 polymer ?
#
loop_
_entity_poly.entity_id
_entity_poly.type
_entity_poly.pdbx_seq_one_letter_code
_entity_poly.pdbx_strand_id
1 'polypeptide(L)'
;MNELMTYSKAGQIAQEVFSSLRTVLSLNGSKFEQKRYDRELYSTRWSSIRKGAVLGIYTGWLSLITYLVYSVGFIFGSLLMSHKNDHTLNISDILVIVTIFAQCLDYLSITGPVFQSFSEARGAAASVFRLIDEGNDASVNEIDVWKENTEAIDNINGDIEFDNINFSYPSRKDVEVLRNLSLLVRAGQTTALVGSSGCGKSTCISLFLRYYEPSSGRIMIDGRPITDYNVKQLRQNIGVVSQEPILFGMSIYENIRFGKVNATQAEIEQAAREANAHHFIMQLPDKYETLVGERGIQLSGGEKQRIALARALVKQPTFLLLDEATNALDNISEKIVQEVLDRACKGRTTIVIAHRLTTIQNAHHIYVLDNGSVIEQGTHETLMAKEGGKYQSMVKCQQIERINDDQDDMMSIQKTTEEDEKSIYQRVALVGTSGCGKSTIIQLLERFYDVTSGQLLIDGNDIRQLNLHWIRSQFGLISQEPILFDLTIAENISYGLENVPMEDIINAARKANIHQFIEQLPQGYETKVGMKGSFLSGGEKQRIAIARILLRRPKVLLLDEATSAMDSHNEQIVQEALEQAQTEDSSRTSLIIAHRLSTIRSCDLICVLDRGHIVESGTHTELIQQCGAYYRMLTQNNLQ
;
A
#
# COMPACT_ATOMS: atom_id res chain seq x y z
N MET A 1 -20.36 21.99 -17.93
CA MET A 1 -20.46 21.12 -16.73
C MET A 1 -21.13 19.77 -17.01
N ASN A 2 -22.33 19.72 -17.62
CA ASN A 2 -23.05 18.43 -17.77
C ASN A 2 -22.31 17.34 -18.57
N GLU A 3 -21.62 17.68 -19.67
CA GLU A 3 -20.89 16.69 -20.49
C GLU A 3 -19.70 16.06 -19.76
N LEU A 4 -18.90 16.88 -19.06
CA LEU A 4 -17.80 16.39 -18.22
C LEU A 4 -18.30 15.50 -17.08
N MET A 5 -19.43 15.85 -16.48
CA MET A 5 -20.05 15.05 -15.41
C MET A 5 -20.60 13.72 -15.91
N THR A 6 -21.23 13.68 -17.09
CA THR A 6 -21.73 12.42 -17.67
C THR A 6 -20.58 11.54 -18.18
N TYR A 7 -19.56 12.14 -18.80
CA TYR A 7 -18.37 11.41 -19.23
C TYR A 7 -17.54 10.90 -18.04
N SER A 8 -17.48 11.64 -16.94
CA SER A 8 -16.81 11.22 -15.70
C SER A 8 -17.38 9.91 -15.15
N LYS A 9 -18.71 9.68 -15.25
CA LYS A 9 -19.32 8.40 -14.85
C LYS A 9 -18.86 7.23 -15.70
N ALA A 10 -18.84 7.39 -17.03
CA ALA A 10 -18.30 6.38 -17.93
C ALA A 10 -16.80 6.13 -17.69
N GLY A 11 -16.03 7.21 -17.45
CA GLY A 11 -14.62 7.15 -17.10
C GLY A 11 -14.37 6.40 -15.78
N GLN A 12 -15.23 6.57 -14.77
CA GLN A 12 -15.15 5.83 -13.51
C GLN A 12 -15.37 4.33 -13.70
N ILE A 13 -16.37 3.94 -14.49
CA ILE A 13 -16.61 2.52 -14.83
C ILE A 13 -15.38 1.95 -15.55
N ALA A 14 -14.85 2.67 -16.55
CA ALA A 14 -13.66 2.21 -17.28
C ALA A 14 -12.44 2.08 -16.36
N GLN A 15 -12.18 3.06 -15.50
CA GLN A 15 -11.07 3.04 -14.55
C GLN A 15 -11.19 1.83 -13.60
N GLU A 16 -12.37 1.62 -13.02
CA GLU A 16 -12.67 0.49 -12.13
C GLU A 16 -12.47 -0.87 -12.82
N VAL A 17 -12.93 -1.00 -14.07
CA VAL A 17 -12.80 -2.25 -14.85
C VAL A 17 -11.35 -2.52 -15.22
N PHE A 18 -10.58 -1.51 -15.64
CA PHE A 18 -9.18 -1.70 -16.01
C PHE A 18 -8.26 -1.93 -14.80
N SER A 19 -8.52 -1.28 -13.66
CA SER A 19 -7.77 -1.56 -12.42
C SER A 19 -8.00 -2.99 -11.93
N SER A 20 -9.17 -3.55 -12.22
CA SER A 20 -9.64 -4.85 -11.71
C SER A 20 -9.84 -5.88 -12.83
N LEU A 21 -9.10 -5.74 -13.93
CA LEU A 21 -9.34 -6.48 -15.18
C LEU A 21 -9.33 -8.00 -14.99
N ARG A 22 -8.41 -8.51 -14.16
CA ARG A 22 -8.33 -9.96 -13.87
C ARG A 22 -9.61 -10.47 -13.23
N THR A 23 -10.19 -9.74 -12.27
CA THR A 23 -11.45 -10.10 -11.61
C THR A 23 -12.64 -10.03 -12.57
N VAL A 24 -12.69 -9.02 -13.45
CA VAL A 24 -13.75 -8.93 -14.48
C VAL A 24 -13.67 -10.12 -15.42
N LEU A 25 -12.46 -10.52 -15.83
CA LEU A 25 -12.23 -11.63 -16.73
C LEU A 25 -12.50 -12.99 -16.09
N SER A 26 -12.05 -13.24 -14.86
CA SER A 26 -12.32 -14.49 -14.13
C SER A 26 -13.82 -14.66 -13.86
N LEU A 27 -14.51 -13.56 -13.52
CA LEU A 27 -15.95 -13.56 -13.35
C LEU A 27 -16.71 -13.49 -14.69
N ASN A 28 -16.06 -13.56 -15.85
CA ASN A 28 -16.76 -13.53 -17.15
C ASN A 28 -17.68 -12.30 -17.35
N GLY A 29 -17.36 -11.19 -16.68
CA GLY A 29 -18.18 -9.96 -16.62
C GLY A 29 -18.01 -9.00 -17.80
N SER A 30 -17.20 -9.33 -18.81
CA SER A 30 -16.85 -8.38 -19.89
C SER A 30 -18.07 -7.83 -20.63
N LYS A 31 -19.07 -8.67 -20.93
CA LYS A 31 -20.32 -8.22 -21.58
C LYS A 31 -21.17 -7.34 -20.66
N PHE A 32 -21.20 -7.65 -19.38
CA PHE A 32 -21.92 -6.87 -18.37
C PHE A 32 -21.34 -5.46 -18.26
N GLU A 33 -20.01 -5.35 -18.16
CA GLU A 33 -19.33 -4.05 -18.08
C GLU A 33 -19.42 -3.25 -19.37
N GLN A 34 -19.37 -3.92 -20.53
CA GLN A 34 -19.59 -3.26 -21.81
C GLN A 34 -20.98 -2.60 -21.85
N LYS A 35 -22.05 -3.33 -21.46
CA LYS A 35 -23.42 -2.79 -21.39
C LYS A 35 -23.52 -1.62 -20.41
N ARG A 36 -22.88 -1.71 -19.23
CA ARG A 36 -22.86 -0.65 -18.21
C ARG A 36 -22.19 0.61 -18.74
N TYR A 37 -21.06 0.47 -19.43
CA TYR A 37 -20.33 1.57 -20.07
C TYR A 37 -21.12 2.22 -21.22
N ASP A 38 -21.69 1.41 -22.12
CA ASP A 38 -22.49 1.88 -23.27
C ASP A 38 -23.73 2.68 -22.83
N ARG A 39 -24.37 2.27 -21.73
CA ARG A 39 -25.52 2.96 -21.14
C ARG A 39 -25.18 4.39 -20.73
N GLU A 40 -24.04 4.58 -20.07
CA GLU A 40 -23.59 5.92 -19.63
C GLU A 40 -23.13 6.78 -20.82
N LEU A 41 -22.48 6.17 -21.82
CA LEU A 41 -22.07 6.87 -23.05
C LEU A 41 -23.24 7.37 -23.88
N TYR A 42 -24.37 6.66 -23.91
CA TYR A 42 -25.54 7.07 -24.71
C TYR A 42 -26.06 8.46 -24.30
N SER A 43 -26.10 8.74 -23.00
CA SER A 43 -26.51 10.05 -22.47
C SER A 43 -25.51 11.16 -22.84
N THR A 44 -24.22 10.84 -22.82
CA THR A 44 -23.14 11.76 -23.18
C THR A 44 -23.18 12.11 -24.65
N ARG A 45 -23.40 11.13 -25.53
CA ARG A 45 -23.49 11.32 -26.99
C ARG A 45 -24.51 12.39 -27.37
N TRP A 46 -25.72 12.31 -26.81
CA TRP A 46 -26.76 13.31 -27.09
C TRP A 46 -26.41 14.71 -26.59
N SER A 47 -25.74 14.80 -25.44
CA SER A 47 -25.26 16.07 -24.90
C SER A 47 -24.17 16.69 -25.80
N SER A 48 -23.23 15.89 -26.28
CA SER A 48 -22.18 16.33 -27.21
C SER A 48 -22.75 16.76 -28.56
N ILE A 49 -23.74 16.04 -29.11
CA ILE A 49 -24.42 16.42 -30.37
C ILE A 49 -25.11 17.78 -30.21
N ARG A 50 -25.86 17.99 -29.11
CA ARG A 50 -26.52 19.28 -28.85
C ARG A 50 -25.52 20.42 -28.70
N LYS A 51 -24.43 20.20 -27.97
CA LYS A 51 -23.34 21.17 -27.83
C LYS A 51 -22.72 21.51 -29.19
N GLY A 52 -22.44 20.49 -30.01
CA GLY A 52 -21.93 20.66 -31.37
C GLY A 52 -22.87 21.48 -32.24
N ALA A 53 -24.18 21.22 -32.18
CA ALA A 53 -25.18 22.01 -32.91
C ALA A 53 -25.23 23.47 -32.44
N VAL A 54 -25.22 23.72 -31.12
CA VAL A 54 -25.21 25.08 -30.56
C VAL A 54 -23.93 25.83 -30.96
N LEU A 55 -22.77 25.18 -30.86
CA LEU A 55 -21.49 25.77 -31.25
C LEU A 55 -21.43 26.04 -32.76
N GLY A 56 -21.96 25.13 -33.58
CA GLY A 56 -22.07 25.31 -35.03
C GLY A 56 -22.98 26.48 -35.41
N ILE A 57 -24.15 26.61 -34.77
CA ILE A 57 -25.05 27.75 -34.97
C ILE A 57 -24.38 29.05 -34.54
N TYR A 58 -23.71 29.06 -33.39
CA TYR A 58 -23.00 30.23 -32.87
C TYR A 58 -21.87 30.69 -33.81
N THR A 59 -21.00 29.77 -34.23
CA THR A 59 -19.89 30.06 -35.15
C THR A 59 -20.40 30.50 -36.53
N GLY A 60 -21.46 29.86 -37.03
CA GLY A 60 -22.13 30.26 -38.27
C GLY A 60 -22.75 31.66 -38.18
N TRP A 61 -23.43 31.98 -37.08
CA TRP A 61 -24.00 33.32 -36.85
C TRP A 61 -22.95 34.41 -36.76
N LEU A 62 -21.85 34.16 -36.03
CA LEU A 62 -20.73 35.10 -35.97
C LEU A 62 -20.13 35.34 -37.36
N SER A 63 -19.90 34.27 -38.13
CA SER A 63 -19.37 34.37 -39.49
C SER A 63 -20.30 35.17 -40.41
N LEU A 64 -21.61 34.92 -40.32
CA LEU A 64 -22.62 35.66 -41.08
C LEU A 64 -22.60 37.15 -40.75
N ILE A 65 -22.58 37.51 -39.45
CA ILE A 65 -22.51 38.90 -39.01
C ILE A 65 -21.25 39.58 -39.55
N THR A 66 -20.08 38.92 -39.47
CA THR A 66 -18.82 39.45 -40.00
C THR A 66 -18.92 39.73 -41.51
N TYR A 67 -19.44 38.79 -42.30
CA TYR A 67 -19.63 39.00 -43.74
C TYR A 67 -20.65 40.09 -44.06
N LEU A 68 -21.72 40.21 -43.27
CA LEU A 68 -22.70 41.29 -43.42
C LEU A 68 -22.08 42.66 -43.13
N VAL A 69 -21.27 42.78 -42.07
CA VAL A 69 -20.54 44.02 -41.74
C VAL A 69 -19.59 44.40 -42.88
N TYR A 70 -18.83 43.44 -43.43
CA TYR A 70 -18.00 43.71 -44.60
C TYR A 70 -18.81 44.12 -45.83
N SER A 71 -19.92 43.44 -46.09
CA SER A 71 -20.81 43.75 -47.21
C SER A 71 -21.37 45.16 -47.11
N VAL A 72 -21.85 45.57 -45.93
CA VAL A 72 -22.34 46.94 -45.67
C VAL A 72 -21.21 47.95 -45.82
N GLY A 73 -20.01 47.66 -45.31
CA GLY A 73 -18.83 48.51 -45.47
C GLY A 73 -18.48 48.73 -46.95
N PHE A 74 -18.49 47.68 -47.76
CA PHE A 74 -18.23 47.78 -49.20
C PHE A 74 -19.35 48.52 -49.95
N ILE A 75 -20.61 48.25 -49.65
CA ILE A 75 -21.75 48.95 -50.28
C ILE A 75 -21.68 50.45 -49.96
N PHE A 76 -21.50 50.81 -48.69
CA PHE A 76 -21.38 52.20 -48.28
C PHE A 76 -20.16 52.89 -48.89
N GLY A 77 -19.01 52.20 -48.92
CA GLY A 77 -17.80 52.68 -49.59
C GLY A 77 -18.05 52.95 -51.08
N SER A 78 -18.72 52.03 -51.78
CA SER A 78 -19.07 52.19 -53.20
C SER A 78 -20.03 53.35 -53.47
N LEU A 79 -21.02 53.57 -52.58
CA LEU A 79 -21.95 54.70 -52.67
C LEU A 79 -21.22 56.03 -52.47
N LEU A 80 -20.29 56.11 -51.51
CA LEU A 80 -19.49 57.32 -51.28
C LEU A 80 -18.62 57.70 -52.49
N MET A 81 -18.05 56.69 -53.17
CA MET A 81 -17.33 56.90 -54.42
C MET A 81 -18.23 57.42 -55.55
N SER A 82 -19.46 56.91 -55.63
CA SER A 82 -20.39 57.29 -56.70
C SER A 82 -21.02 58.66 -56.50
N HIS A 83 -21.17 59.13 -55.25
CA HIS A 83 -21.98 60.32 -54.94
C HIS A 83 -21.16 61.61 -54.74
N LYS A 84 -19.84 61.52 -54.59
CA LYS A 84 -18.93 62.67 -54.54
C LYS A 84 -18.19 62.82 -55.88
N ASN A 85 -18.36 63.97 -56.54
CA ASN A 85 -17.52 64.44 -57.66
C ASN A 85 -16.07 64.78 -57.23
N ASP A 86 -15.65 64.36 -56.04
CA ASP A 86 -14.32 64.57 -55.49
C ASP A 86 -13.52 63.27 -55.64
N HIS A 87 -12.49 63.29 -56.49
CA HIS A 87 -11.51 62.21 -56.65
C HIS A 87 -10.59 62.02 -55.42
N THR A 88 -11.09 62.30 -54.21
CA THR A 88 -10.31 62.28 -52.96
C THR A 88 -10.25 60.90 -52.31
N LEU A 89 -11.15 59.98 -52.65
CA LEU A 89 -11.18 58.60 -52.15
C LEU A 89 -10.98 57.60 -53.30
N ASN A 90 -9.83 56.94 -53.32
CA ASN A 90 -9.54 55.87 -54.27
C ASN A 90 -10.08 54.52 -53.79
N ILE A 91 -10.23 53.57 -54.71
CA ILE A 91 -10.58 52.17 -54.40
C ILE A 91 -9.58 51.57 -53.39
N SER A 92 -8.31 51.93 -53.52
CA SER A 92 -7.25 51.55 -52.58
C SER A 92 -7.56 51.96 -51.15
N ASP A 93 -8.13 53.15 -50.95
CA ASP A 93 -8.32 53.74 -49.63
C ASP A 93 -9.44 53.01 -48.87
N ILE A 94 -10.51 52.62 -49.58
CA ILE A 94 -11.60 51.82 -49.02
C ILE A 94 -11.11 50.40 -48.67
N LEU A 95 -10.33 49.78 -49.56
CA LEU A 95 -9.74 48.46 -49.29
C LEU A 95 -8.80 48.52 -48.08
N VAL A 96 -7.96 49.55 -47.98
CA VAL A 96 -7.06 49.75 -46.84
C VAL A 96 -7.84 49.95 -45.55
N ILE A 97 -8.89 50.78 -45.53
CA ILE A 97 -9.71 51.00 -44.33
C ILE A 97 -10.39 49.71 -43.87
N VAL A 98 -11.01 48.96 -44.79
CA VAL A 98 -11.72 47.71 -44.45
C VAL A 98 -10.73 46.63 -43.98
N THR A 99 -9.56 46.51 -44.62
CA THR A 99 -8.53 45.53 -44.22
C THR A 99 -7.91 45.87 -42.86
N ILE A 100 -7.58 47.14 -42.59
CA ILE A 100 -7.09 47.56 -41.27
C ILE A 100 -8.16 47.29 -40.21
N PHE A 101 -9.42 47.61 -40.48
CA PHE A 101 -10.51 47.35 -39.53
C PHE A 101 -10.68 45.85 -39.24
N ALA A 102 -10.62 44.99 -40.26
CA ALA A 102 -10.65 43.55 -40.10
C ALA A 102 -9.47 43.03 -39.24
N GLN A 103 -8.25 43.47 -39.55
CA GLN A 103 -7.05 43.11 -38.79
C GLN A 103 -7.14 43.55 -37.32
N CYS A 104 -7.65 44.75 -37.05
CA CYS A 104 -7.86 45.23 -35.68
C CYS A 104 -8.80 44.33 -34.86
N LEU A 105 -9.89 43.83 -35.47
CA LEU A 105 -10.82 42.90 -34.81
C LEU A 105 -10.17 41.55 -34.51
N ASP A 106 -9.35 41.04 -35.44
CA ASP A 106 -8.62 39.78 -35.26
C ASP A 106 -7.59 39.91 -34.13
N TYR A 107 -6.79 40.99 -34.11
CA TYR A 107 -5.83 41.25 -33.04
C TYR A 107 -6.50 41.40 -31.68
N LEU A 108 -7.63 42.11 -31.60
CA LEU A 108 -8.40 42.23 -30.36
C LEU A 108 -8.88 40.85 -29.87
N SER A 109 -9.32 39.97 -30.78
CA SER A 109 -9.75 38.62 -30.42
C SER A 109 -8.61 37.76 -29.85
N ILE A 110 -7.38 37.92 -30.36
CA ILE A 110 -6.20 37.18 -29.88
C ILE A 110 -5.71 37.70 -28.51
N THR A 111 -6.00 38.95 -28.12
CA THR A 111 -5.59 39.48 -26.80
C THR A 111 -6.34 38.83 -25.62
N GLY A 112 -7.55 38.32 -25.84
CA GLY A 112 -8.37 37.69 -24.79
C GLY A 112 -7.67 36.52 -24.09
N PRO A 113 -7.23 35.48 -24.83
CA PRO A 113 -6.47 34.36 -24.28
C PRO A 113 -5.20 34.78 -23.53
N VAL A 114 -4.48 35.81 -24.00
CA VAL A 114 -3.27 36.32 -23.32
C VAL A 114 -3.61 36.88 -21.94
N PHE A 115 -4.71 37.63 -21.83
CA PHE A 115 -5.18 38.15 -20.54
C PHE A 115 -5.60 37.02 -19.59
N GLN A 116 -6.28 35.99 -20.11
CA GLN A 116 -6.65 34.81 -19.33
C GLN A 116 -5.40 34.08 -18.82
N SER A 117 -4.41 33.80 -19.67
CA SER A 117 -3.16 33.14 -19.25
C SER A 117 -2.40 33.96 -18.20
N PHE A 118 -2.39 35.29 -18.31
CA PHE A 118 -1.80 36.16 -17.29
C PHE A 118 -2.53 36.06 -15.94
N SER A 119 -3.88 36.02 -15.98
CA SER A 119 -4.69 35.85 -14.77
C SER A 119 -4.46 34.49 -14.10
N GLU A 120 -4.41 33.40 -14.89
CA GLU A 120 -4.12 32.05 -14.39
C GLU A 120 -2.71 31.95 -13.81
N ALA A 121 -1.71 32.54 -14.49
CA ALA A 121 -0.34 32.60 -14.01
C ALA A 121 -0.24 33.35 -12.67
N ARG A 122 -0.98 34.46 -12.50
CA ARG A 122 -1.03 35.19 -11.23
C ARG A 122 -1.64 34.33 -10.10
N GLY A 123 -2.69 33.57 -10.39
CA GLY A 123 -3.30 32.64 -9.43
C GLY A 123 -2.34 31.53 -9.00
N ALA A 124 -1.68 30.89 -9.95
CA ALA A 124 -0.68 29.84 -9.68
C ALA A 124 0.54 30.40 -8.92
N ALA A 125 1.03 31.57 -9.33
CA ALA A 125 2.16 32.23 -8.69
C ALA A 125 1.85 32.60 -7.23
N ALA A 126 0.62 33.01 -6.91
CA ALA A 126 0.24 33.33 -5.54
C ALA A 126 0.45 32.16 -4.56
N SER A 127 0.12 30.92 -4.97
CA SER A 127 0.37 29.73 -4.15
C SER A 127 1.86 29.42 -3.99
N VAL A 128 2.65 29.61 -5.04
CA VAL A 128 4.11 29.40 -5.00
C VAL A 128 4.77 30.45 -4.12
N PHE A 129 4.45 31.74 -4.30
CA PHE A 129 4.99 32.82 -3.49
C PHE A 129 4.59 32.68 -2.03
N ARG A 130 3.35 32.27 -1.75
CA ARG A 130 2.93 31.98 -0.38
C ARG A 130 3.82 30.94 0.31
N LEU A 131 4.18 29.84 -0.37
CA LEU A 131 5.08 28.83 0.19
C LEU A 131 6.52 29.34 0.38
N ILE A 132 7.01 30.16 -0.55
CA ILE A 132 8.33 30.80 -0.43
C ILE A 132 8.35 31.77 0.75
N ASP A 133 7.32 32.58 0.89
CA ASP A 133 7.20 33.59 1.94
C ASP A 133 7.01 32.92 3.32
N GLU A 134 6.12 31.91 3.44
CA GLU A 134 5.94 31.09 4.66
C GLU A 134 7.23 30.35 5.04
N GLY A 135 8.02 29.89 4.05
CA GLY A 135 9.32 29.26 4.28
C GLY A 135 10.38 30.20 4.88
N ASN A 136 10.33 31.48 4.52
CA ASN A 136 11.26 32.51 4.98
C ASN A 136 10.83 33.20 6.28
N ASP A 137 9.56 33.04 6.68
CA ASP A 137 9.02 33.67 7.89
C ASP A 137 9.36 32.84 9.15
N ALA A 138 10.32 33.33 9.92
CA ALA A 138 10.72 32.75 11.20
C ALA A 138 9.61 32.76 12.27
N SER A 139 8.52 33.51 12.07
CA SER A 139 7.35 33.49 12.96
C SER A 139 6.40 32.31 12.70
N VAL A 140 6.51 31.67 11.52
CA VAL A 140 5.68 30.53 11.10
C VAL A 140 6.44 29.21 11.25
N ASN A 141 7.74 29.19 10.97
CA ASN A 141 8.59 28.01 11.13
C ASN A 141 9.22 27.95 12.52
N GLU A 142 8.55 27.26 13.45
CA GLU A 142 9.08 26.99 14.80
C GLU A 142 10.45 26.28 14.78
N ILE A 143 10.75 25.52 13.70
CA ILE A 143 11.98 24.75 13.54
C ILE A 143 12.72 25.21 12.28
N ASP A 144 13.69 26.11 12.45
CA ASP A 144 14.58 26.53 11.36
C ASP A 144 15.81 25.61 11.25
N VAL A 145 15.86 24.83 10.18
CA VAL A 145 16.97 23.89 9.88
C VAL A 145 18.22 24.62 9.39
N TRP A 146 18.07 25.83 8.83
CA TRP A 146 19.13 26.61 8.21
C TRP A 146 19.75 27.63 9.15
N LYS A 147 19.16 27.86 10.33
CA LYS A 147 19.68 28.77 11.35
C LYS A 147 21.11 28.43 11.72
N GLU A 148 22.06 29.25 11.31
CA GLU A 148 23.46 29.15 11.73
C GLU A 148 23.58 29.59 13.20
N ASN A 149 23.35 28.66 14.13
CA ASN A 149 23.69 28.88 15.53
C ASN A 149 25.20 28.62 15.69
N THR A 150 25.91 29.60 16.26
CA THR A 150 27.38 29.71 16.22
C THR A 150 28.13 28.84 17.23
N GLU A 151 27.43 28.15 18.15
CA GLU A 151 28.09 27.27 19.11
C GLU A 151 28.19 25.85 18.55
N ALA A 152 29.35 25.53 17.97
CA ALA A 152 29.73 24.15 17.70
C ALA A 152 29.81 23.40 19.04
N ILE A 153 29.07 22.30 19.15
CA ILE A 153 29.07 21.48 20.36
C ILE A 153 30.13 20.41 20.18
N ASP A 154 31.28 20.67 20.79
CA ASP A 154 32.32 19.66 20.95
C ASP A 154 31.97 18.78 22.16
N ASN A 155 31.92 17.45 21.93
CA ASN A 155 31.74 16.37 22.91
C ASN A 155 30.34 16.26 23.57
N ILE A 156 29.42 15.56 22.89
CA ILE A 156 28.17 15.06 23.48
C ILE A 156 28.46 13.74 24.21
N ASN A 157 28.17 13.66 25.51
CA ASN A 157 28.29 12.43 26.30
C ASN A 157 27.18 11.44 25.96
N GLY A 158 25.96 11.96 25.72
CA GLY A 158 24.85 11.20 25.18
C GLY A 158 23.76 10.84 26.19
N ASP A 159 23.60 11.60 27.28
CA ASP A 159 22.43 11.51 28.15
C ASP A 159 21.23 12.21 27.49
N ILE A 160 20.06 11.56 27.47
CA ILE A 160 18.80 12.12 26.96
C ILE A 160 17.76 12.11 28.07
N GLU A 161 17.09 13.24 28.28
CA GLU A 161 16.03 13.38 29.27
C GLU A 161 14.78 13.98 28.63
N PHE A 162 13.64 13.30 28.80
CA PHE A 162 12.33 13.85 28.51
C PHE A 162 11.71 14.25 29.87
N ASP A 163 11.37 15.52 30.02
CA ASP A 163 10.85 16.10 31.25
C ASP A 163 9.42 16.61 31.02
N ASN A 164 8.44 15.85 31.53
CA ASN A 164 7.01 16.17 31.56
C ASN A 164 6.42 16.56 30.19
N ILE A 165 6.66 15.71 29.19
CA ILE A 165 6.31 15.98 27.79
C ILE A 165 4.83 15.72 27.53
N ASN A 166 4.15 16.72 26.97
CA ASN A 166 2.83 16.57 26.37
C ASN A 166 2.91 16.89 24.88
N PHE A 167 2.19 16.13 24.05
CA PHE A 167 2.23 16.33 22.61
C PHE A 167 0.97 15.87 21.88
N SER A 168 0.51 16.70 20.95
CA SER A 168 -0.52 16.41 19.95
C SER A 168 0.01 16.72 18.56
N TYR A 169 -0.25 15.85 17.58
CA TYR A 169 0.15 16.11 16.19
C TYR A 169 -0.62 17.31 15.61
N PRO A 170 0.00 18.17 14.77
CA PRO A 170 -0.67 19.34 14.18
C PRO A 170 -1.93 18.99 13.37
N SER A 171 -1.97 17.80 12.78
CA SER A 171 -3.12 17.29 12.01
C SER A 171 -4.35 16.97 12.87
N ARG A 172 -4.17 16.71 14.16
CA ARG A 172 -5.21 16.38 15.15
C ARG A 172 -4.83 16.92 16.53
N LYS A 173 -4.91 18.24 16.71
CA LYS A 173 -4.53 18.90 17.97
C LYS A 173 -5.38 18.49 19.18
N ASP A 174 -6.59 18.00 18.92
CA ASP A 174 -7.57 17.51 19.89
C ASP A 174 -7.21 16.16 20.51
N VAL A 175 -6.35 15.37 19.84
CA VAL A 175 -5.92 14.05 20.32
C VAL A 175 -4.51 14.15 20.89
N GLU A 176 -4.41 14.15 22.22
CA GLU A 176 -3.14 14.12 22.93
C GLU A 176 -2.54 12.71 22.92
N VAL A 177 -1.37 12.59 22.30
CA VAL A 177 -0.64 11.33 22.08
C VAL A 177 0.34 11.03 23.22
N LEU A 178 1.05 12.05 23.72
CA LEU A 178 1.93 11.94 24.88
C LEU A 178 1.37 12.78 26.02
N ARG A 179 1.35 12.22 27.22
CA ARG A 179 0.71 12.80 28.41
C ARG A 179 1.66 12.75 29.59
N ASN A 180 2.26 13.89 29.92
CA ASN A 180 3.20 14.02 31.02
C ASN A 180 4.30 12.92 31.01
N LEU A 181 4.87 12.68 29.83
CA LEU A 181 5.86 11.64 29.62
C LEU A 181 7.22 12.11 30.17
N SER A 182 7.78 11.33 31.10
CA SER A 182 9.13 11.55 31.64
C SER A 182 9.95 10.27 31.55
N LEU A 183 11.11 10.34 30.88
CA LEU A 183 12.04 9.20 30.74
C LEU A 183 13.49 9.67 30.63
N LEU A 184 14.42 8.81 31.04
CA LEU A 184 15.85 9.09 31.06
C LEU A 184 16.62 7.98 30.32
N VAL A 185 17.42 8.36 29.34
CA VAL A 185 18.31 7.47 28.59
C VAL A 185 19.74 7.86 28.93
N ARG A 186 20.50 6.93 29.50
CA ARG A 186 21.88 7.18 29.91
C ARG A 186 22.86 6.99 28.76
N ALA A 187 23.93 7.77 28.78
CA ALA A 187 25.05 7.70 27.86
C ALA A 187 25.54 6.26 27.66
N GLY A 188 25.61 5.81 26.41
CA GLY A 188 26.11 4.49 26.02
C GLY A 188 25.20 3.30 26.39
N GLN A 189 24.02 3.54 26.95
CA GLN A 189 23.06 2.48 27.27
C GLN A 189 22.03 2.30 26.15
N THR A 190 21.51 1.07 26.07
CA THR A 190 20.36 0.72 25.22
C THR A 190 19.09 0.77 26.04
N THR A 191 18.19 1.70 25.72
CA THR A 191 16.87 1.84 26.33
C THR A 191 15.80 1.40 25.35
N ALA A 192 14.92 0.49 25.78
CA ALA A 192 13.80 0.02 24.98
C ALA A 192 12.48 0.72 25.36
N LEU A 193 11.68 1.08 24.35
CA LEU A 193 10.32 1.57 24.52
C LEU A 193 9.33 0.49 24.04
N VAL A 194 8.42 0.08 24.92
CA VAL A 194 7.41 -0.95 24.64
C VAL A 194 6.02 -0.49 24.99
N GLY A 195 5.01 -1.08 24.34
CA GLY A 195 3.60 -0.75 24.59
C GLY A 195 2.75 -1.02 23.37
N SER A 196 1.43 -0.90 23.54
CA SER A 196 0.46 -1.13 22.47
C SER A 196 0.70 -0.23 21.25
N SER A 197 0.15 -0.60 20.09
CA SER A 197 0.13 0.31 18.93
C SER A 197 -0.57 1.62 19.30
N GLY A 198 -0.03 2.75 18.84
CA GLY A 198 -0.58 4.08 19.12
C GLY A 198 -0.26 4.70 20.49
N CYS A 199 0.51 4.03 21.37
CA CYS A 199 0.85 4.59 22.70
C CYS A 199 1.94 5.69 22.69
N GLY A 200 2.45 6.09 21.52
CA GLY A 200 3.39 7.21 21.38
C GLY A 200 4.89 6.86 21.29
N LYS A 201 5.25 5.59 21.08
CA LYS A 201 6.67 5.14 20.97
C LYS A 201 7.42 5.90 19.86
N SER A 202 6.96 5.81 18.61
CA SER A 202 7.61 6.47 17.46
C SER A 202 7.50 8.00 17.53
N THR A 203 6.52 8.52 18.28
CA THR A 203 6.43 9.95 18.61
C THR A 203 7.65 10.41 19.42
N CYS A 204 8.17 9.59 20.34
CA CYS A 204 9.38 9.93 21.11
C CYS A 204 10.60 10.11 20.19
N ILE A 205 10.78 9.22 19.21
CA ILE A 205 11.81 9.34 18.17
C ILE A 205 11.60 10.62 17.35
N SER A 206 10.36 10.89 16.94
CA SER A 206 10.02 12.06 16.12
C SER A 206 10.31 13.39 16.83
N LEU A 207 10.04 13.47 18.13
CA LEU A 207 10.37 14.63 18.96
C LEU A 207 11.88 14.76 19.17
N PHE A 208 12.60 13.67 19.40
CA PHE A 208 14.07 13.69 19.54
C PHE A 208 14.79 14.07 18.23
N LEU A 209 14.24 13.67 17.08
CA LEU A 209 14.69 14.15 15.76
C LEU A 209 14.29 15.60 15.47
N ARG A 210 13.50 16.20 16.37
CA ARG A 210 12.97 17.55 16.28
C ARG A 210 12.22 17.75 14.97
N TYR A 211 11.39 16.77 14.60
CA TYR A 211 10.40 16.92 13.52
C TYR A 211 9.19 17.71 14.00
N TYR A 212 8.93 17.66 15.30
CA TYR A 212 7.91 18.43 15.99
C TYR A 212 8.47 18.94 17.31
N GLU A 213 7.91 20.02 17.83
CA GLU A 213 8.16 20.49 19.19
C GLU A 213 7.07 19.96 20.14
N PRO A 214 7.41 19.65 21.40
CA PRO A 214 6.41 19.26 22.39
C PRO A 214 5.47 20.43 22.70
N SER A 215 4.20 20.13 23.01
CA SER A 215 3.22 21.16 23.40
C SER A 215 3.49 21.72 24.79
N SER A 216 4.03 20.88 25.69
CA SER A 216 4.59 21.30 26.98
C SER A 216 5.70 20.34 27.41
N GLY A 217 6.50 20.76 28.38
CA GLY A 217 7.68 20.02 28.82
C GLY A 217 8.92 20.37 28.00
N ARG A 218 10.02 19.65 28.23
CA ARG A 218 11.29 19.88 27.53
C ARG A 218 12.07 18.59 27.35
N ILE A 219 12.77 18.51 26.23
CA ILE A 219 13.73 17.43 25.94
C ILE A 219 15.12 18.01 26.11
N MET A 220 16.00 17.31 26.84
CA MET A 220 17.35 17.75 27.14
C MET A 220 18.37 16.71 26.68
N ILE A 221 19.50 17.19 26.19
CA ILE A 221 20.69 16.39 25.85
C ILE A 221 21.82 16.89 26.74
N ASP A 222 22.39 16.01 27.56
CA ASP A 222 23.44 16.33 28.55
C ASP A 222 23.07 17.53 29.45
N GLY A 223 21.78 17.66 29.81
CA GLY A 223 21.25 18.74 30.63
C GLY A 223 20.96 20.06 29.89
N ARG A 224 21.26 20.16 28.60
CA ARG A 224 20.93 21.31 27.75
C ARG A 224 19.65 21.07 26.95
N PRO A 225 18.70 22.02 26.87
CA PRO A 225 17.50 21.88 26.04
C PRO A 225 17.82 21.58 24.57
N ILE A 226 17.09 20.63 23.96
CA ILE A 226 17.25 20.25 22.55
C ILE A 226 17.00 21.42 21.59
N THR A 227 16.22 22.42 22.02
CA THR A 227 15.89 23.63 21.27
C THR A 227 17.10 24.50 20.97
N ASP A 228 18.13 24.43 21.83
CA ASP A 228 19.34 25.25 21.71
C ASP A 228 20.31 24.69 20.67
N TYR A 229 20.18 23.40 20.35
CA TYR A 229 21.01 22.72 19.37
C TYR A 229 20.61 23.14 17.95
N ASN A 230 21.62 23.40 17.11
CA ASN A 230 21.38 23.49 15.67
C ASN A 230 20.88 22.14 15.15
N VAL A 231 19.74 22.16 14.45
CA VAL A 231 19.04 20.95 13.99
C VAL A 231 19.92 20.09 13.07
N LYS A 232 20.69 20.72 12.18
CA LYS A 232 21.59 20.02 11.25
C LYS A 232 22.73 19.32 11.99
N GLN A 233 23.37 19.98 12.95
CA GLN A 233 24.40 19.38 13.79
C GLN A 233 23.85 18.26 14.69
N LEU A 234 22.67 18.47 15.29
CA LEU A 234 21.99 17.45 16.08
C LEU A 234 21.76 16.17 15.24
N ARG A 235 21.16 16.30 14.05
CA ARG A 235 20.85 15.17 13.15
C ARG A 235 22.08 14.54 12.49
N GLN A 236 23.24 15.20 12.52
CA GLN A 236 24.51 14.59 12.13
C GLN A 236 25.00 13.57 13.15
N ASN A 237 24.73 13.81 14.44
CA ASN A 237 25.09 12.90 15.54
C ASN A 237 24.06 11.77 15.78
N ILE A 238 22.97 11.74 15.00
CA ILE A 238 21.89 10.75 15.11
C ILE A 238 21.89 9.82 13.89
N GLY A 239 21.93 8.50 14.15
CA GLY A 239 21.64 7.44 13.20
C GLY A 239 20.21 6.95 13.39
N VAL A 240 19.43 6.84 12.32
CA VAL A 240 18.04 6.37 12.37
C VAL A 240 17.89 5.16 11.47
N VAL A 241 17.26 4.11 12.00
CA VAL A 241 16.84 2.93 11.24
C VAL A 241 15.35 2.76 11.46
N SER A 242 14.58 3.02 10.40
CA SER A 242 13.12 2.98 10.41
C SER A 242 12.59 1.56 10.14
N GLN A 243 11.30 1.36 10.40
CA GLN A 243 10.58 0.10 10.17
C GLN A 243 10.64 -0.34 8.70
N GLU A 244 10.41 0.62 7.80
CA GLU A 244 10.53 0.42 6.35
C GLU A 244 11.77 1.16 5.81
N PRO A 245 12.82 0.43 5.38
CA PRO A 245 14.03 1.04 4.85
C PRO A 245 13.80 1.61 3.45
N ILE A 246 13.84 2.94 3.34
CA ILE A 246 13.77 3.64 2.06
C ILE A 246 15.18 3.78 1.47
N LEU A 247 15.35 3.25 0.25
CA LEU A 247 16.53 3.47 -0.61
C LEU A 247 16.14 4.41 -1.75
N PHE A 248 16.99 5.41 -2.00
CA PHE A 248 16.77 6.33 -3.10
C PHE A 248 17.17 5.68 -4.43
N GLY A 249 16.60 6.19 -5.53
CA GLY A 249 16.84 5.76 -6.91
C GLY A 249 18.25 6.05 -7.43
N MET A 250 19.27 5.47 -6.81
CA MET A 250 20.69 5.71 -7.05
C MET A 250 21.52 4.46 -6.69
N SER A 251 22.85 4.51 -6.82
CA SER A 251 23.68 3.34 -6.51
C SER A 251 23.70 3.01 -5.01
N ILE A 252 24.09 1.77 -4.66
CA ILE A 252 24.27 1.37 -3.25
C ILE A 252 25.35 2.23 -2.58
N TYR A 253 26.43 2.54 -3.31
CA TYR A 253 27.47 3.48 -2.87
C TYR A 253 26.87 4.82 -2.44
N GLU A 254 26.08 5.44 -3.32
CA GLU A 254 25.47 6.74 -3.06
C GLU A 254 24.46 6.64 -1.91
N ASN A 255 23.66 5.58 -1.82
CA ASN A 255 22.75 5.35 -0.69
C ASN A 255 23.47 5.35 0.66
N ILE A 256 24.62 4.68 0.78
CA ILE A 256 25.39 4.70 2.03
C ILE A 256 26.02 6.08 2.24
N ARG A 257 26.62 6.67 1.19
CA ARG A 257 27.25 8.00 1.23
C ARG A 257 26.29 9.11 1.63
N PHE A 258 24.98 8.98 1.40
CA PHE A 258 23.98 9.93 1.88
C PHE A 258 24.00 10.12 3.41
N GLY A 259 24.51 9.14 4.17
CA GLY A 259 24.76 9.30 5.60
C GLY A 259 25.82 10.35 5.90
N LYS A 260 26.93 10.35 5.14
CA LYS A 260 28.08 11.24 5.30
C LYS A 260 28.62 11.65 3.92
N VAL A 261 28.31 12.87 3.49
CA VAL A 261 28.59 13.39 2.13
C VAL A 261 30.07 13.25 1.71
N ASN A 262 30.99 13.42 2.67
CA ASN A 262 32.43 13.33 2.45
C ASN A 262 33.01 11.95 2.85
N ALA A 263 32.17 10.91 2.93
CA ALA A 263 32.64 9.57 3.24
C ALA A 263 33.55 9.03 2.13
N THR A 264 34.67 8.46 2.53
CA THR A 264 35.58 7.76 1.63
C THR A 264 35.04 6.36 1.29
N GLN A 265 35.51 5.79 0.17
CA GLN A 265 35.19 4.40 -0.21
C GLN A 265 35.47 3.41 0.93
N ALA A 266 36.59 3.58 1.65
CA ALA A 266 36.98 2.71 2.75
C ALA A 266 35.99 2.79 3.92
N GLU A 267 35.50 3.99 4.27
CA GLU A 267 34.48 4.18 5.31
C GLU A 267 33.15 3.55 4.91
N ILE A 268 32.76 3.67 3.65
CA ILE A 268 31.52 3.08 3.12
C ILE A 268 31.60 1.54 3.15
N GLU A 269 32.72 0.97 2.73
CA GLU A 269 32.93 -0.48 2.82
C GLU A 269 32.98 -0.96 4.27
N GLN A 270 33.61 -0.21 5.17
CA GLN A 270 33.66 -0.54 6.58
C GLN A 270 32.25 -0.52 7.21
N ALA A 271 31.46 0.53 6.96
CA ALA A 271 30.08 0.61 7.42
C ALA A 271 29.22 -0.53 6.85
N ALA A 272 29.43 -0.89 5.58
CA ALA A 272 28.76 -2.03 4.96
C ALA A 272 29.19 -3.37 5.56
N ARG A 273 30.45 -3.54 5.98
CA ARG A 273 30.91 -4.76 6.70
C ARG A 273 30.30 -4.83 8.10
N GLU A 274 30.28 -3.71 8.81
CA GLU A 274 29.65 -3.62 10.14
C GLU A 274 28.16 -3.96 10.06
N ALA A 275 27.46 -3.49 9.02
CA ALA A 275 26.07 -3.80 8.78
C ALA A 275 25.81 -5.19 8.15
N ASN A 276 26.85 -6.01 7.96
CA ASN A 276 26.80 -7.31 7.25
C ASN A 276 26.19 -7.22 5.82
N ALA A 277 26.38 -6.09 5.15
CA ALA A 277 25.93 -5.84 3.80
C ALA A 277 26.99 -6.13 2.72
N HIS A 278 28.28 -5.99 3.08
CA HIS A 278 29.38 -6.08 2.11
C HIS A 278 29.37 -7.36 1.27
N HIS A 279 29.14 -8.52 1.89
CA HIS A 279 29.23 -9.81 1.21
C HIS A 279 28.18 -9.95 0.09
N PHE A 280 26.92 -9.61 0.35
CA PHE A 280 25.88 -9.71 -0.68
C PHE A 280 26.03 -8.62 -1.74
N ILE A 281 26.46 -7.41 -1.34
CA ILE A 281 26.74 -6.32 -2.30
C ILE A 281 27.80 -6.78 -3.32
N MET A 282 28.85 -7.47 -2.86
CA MET A 282 29.91 -7.98 -3.74
C MET A 282 29.47 -9.12 -4.67
N GLN A 283 28.32 -9.76 -4.40
CA GLN A 283 27.72 -10.77 -5.27
C GLN A 283 26.86 -10.15 -6.38
N LEU A 284 26.52 -8.87 -6.28
CA LEU A 284 25.78 -8.16 -7.33
C LEU A 284 26.68 -7.89 -8.55
N PRO A 285 26.13 -7.85 -9.77
CA PRO A 285 26.90 -7.65 -11.00
C PRO A 285 27.80 -6.40 -10.96
N ASP A 286 27.25 -5.27 -10.52
CA ASP A 286 27.92 -3.97 -10.47
C ASP A 286 28.40 -3.60 -9.06
N LYS A 287 28.34 -4.55 -8.12
CA LYS A 287 28.78 -4.38 -6.73
C LYS A 287 28.14 -3.13 -6.09
N TYR A 288 28.96 -2.19 -5.60
CA TYR A 288 28.51 -0.93 -5.00
C TYR A 288 27.87 0.06 -5.98
N GLU A 289 28.16 -0.07 -7.28
CA GLU A 289 27.58 0.77 -8.33
C GLU A 289 26.20 0.28 -8.80
N THR A 290 25.73 -0.85 -8.26
CA THR A 290 24.40 -1.38 -8.55
C THR A 290 23.32 -0.35 -8.20
N LEU A 291 22.48 -0.01 -9.18
CA LEU A 291 21.35 0.91 -9.00
C LEU A 291 20.20 0.23 -8.24
N VAL A 292 19.72 0.89 -7.20
CA VAL A 292 18.59 0.45 -6.36
C VAL A 292 17.48 1.51 -6.35
N GLY A 293 16.37 1.22 -5.67
CA GLY A 293 15.17 2.07 -5.63
C GLY A 293 14.08 1.59 -6.59
N GLU A 294 13.03 2.39 -6.81
CA GLU A 294 11.85 2.00 -7.60
C GLU A 294 12.16 1.56 -9.04
N ARG A 295 13.25 2.06 -9.63
CA ARG A 295 13.69 1.76 -10.99
C ARG A 295 14.93 0.85 -11.06
N GLY A 296 15.47 0.44 -9.92
CA GLY A 296 16.67 -0.38 -9.81
C GLY A 296 16.38 -1.85 -9.56
N ILE A 297 17.41 -2.61 -9.17
CA ILE A 297 17.24 -4.00 -8.72
C ILE A 297 16.40 -4.02 -7.44
N GLN A 298 15.42 -4.91 -7.37
CA GLN A 298 14.65 -5.14 -6.16
C GLN A 298 15.45 -5.98 -5.17
N LEU A 299 15.89 -5.34 -4.09
CA LEU A 299 16.52 -6.00 -2.95
C LEU A 299 15.45 -6.55 -1.99
N SER A 300 15.79 -7.61 -1.26
CA SER A 300 14.93 -8.12 -0.17
C SER A 300 14.79 -7.09 0.95
N GLY A 301 13.75 -7.22 1.78
CA GLY A 301 13.56 -6.35 2.95
C GLY A 301 14.79 -6.33 3.86
N GLY A 302 15.39 -7.51 4.10
CA GLY A 302 16.60 -7.66 4.92
C GLY A 302 17.82 -6.96 4.34
N GLU A 303 18.00 -7.05 3.02
CA GLU A 303 19.09 -6.36 2.32
C GLU A 303 18.92 -4.83 2.38
N LYS A 304 17.70 -4.33 2.15
CA LYS A 304 17.40 -2.90 2.28
C LYS A 304 17.68 -2.40 3.70
N GLN A 305 17.31 -3.19 4.70
CA GLN A 305 17.54 -2.85 6.11
C GLN A 305 19.03 -2.78 6.45
N ARG A 306 19.84 -3.73 5.96
CA ARG A 306 21.29 -3.71 6.15
C ARG A 306 21.95 -2.51 5.46
N ILE A 307 21.48 -2.10 4.29
CA ILE A 307 21.97 -0.88 3.62
C ILE A 307 21.57 0.37 4.39
N ALA A 308 20.32 0.45 4.88
CA ALA A 308 19.86 1.57 5.70
C ALA A 308 20.66 1.69 7.01
N LEU A 309 21.01 0.54 7.62
CA LEU A 309 21.88 0.51 8.79
C LEU A 309 23.31 0.94 8.47
N ALA A 310 23.89 0.49 7.34
CA ALA A 310 25.20 0.99 6.89
C ALA A 310 25.20 2.52 6.69
N ARG A 311 24.11 3.07 6.12
CA ARG A 311 23.89 4.51 5.97
C ARG A 311 23.80 5.24 7.30
N ALA A 312 23.25 4.61 8.35
CA ALA A 312 23.25 5.17 9.69
C ALA A 312 24.65 5.10 10.33
N LEU A 313 25.38 3.99 10.15
CA LEU A 313 26.68 3.74 10.78
C LEU A 313 27.84 4.54 10.17
N VAL A 314 27.80 4.86 8.88
CA VAL A 314 28.87 5.65 8.21
C VAL A 314 29.04 7.04 8.83
N LYS A 315 28.02 7.56 9.52
CA LYS A 315 28.07 8.82 10.28
C LYS A 315 28.89 8.73 11.57
N GLN A 316 29.10 7.53 12.09
CA GLN A 316 29.58 7.28 13.45
C GLN A 316 28.74 8.03 14.51
N PRO A 317 27.43 7.78 14.57
CA PRO A 317 26.53 8.57 15.42
C PRO A 317 26.73 8.26 16.91
N THR A 318 26.60 9.29 17.77
CA THR A 318 26.52 9.14 19.23
C THR A 318 25.19 8.52 19.65
N PHE A 319 24.11 8.90 18.95
CA PHE A 319 22.75 8.42 19.20
C PHE A 319 22.28 7.48 18.08
N LEU A 320 21.80 6.29 18.45
CA LEU A 320 21.21 5.35 17.49
C LEU A 320 19.73 5.13 17.81
N LEU A 321 18.86 5.42 16.86
CA LEU A 321 17.41 5.26 17.00
C LEU A 321 16.96 4.11 16.10
N LEU A 322 16.37 3.08 16.70
CA LEU A 322 15.85 1.90 16.01
C LEU A 322 14.32 1.88 16.17
N ASP A 323 13.58 2.12 15.10
CA ASP A 323 12.11 2.12 15.10
C ASP A 323 11.61 0.86 14.40
N GLU A 324 11.26 -0.18 15.16
CA GLU A 324 10.74 -1.46 14.66
C GLU A 324 11.59 -2.08 13.53
N ALA A 325 12.92 -1.95 13.65
CA ALA A 325 13.87 -2.27 12.58
C ALA A 325 13.90 -3.75 12.12
N THR A 326 13.18 -4.64 12.80
CA THR A 326 13.10 -6.08 12.49
C THR A 326 11.71 -6.53 12.04
N ASN A 327 10.69 -5.66 12.07
CA ASN A 327 9.29 -6.07 11.92
C ASN A 327 8.94 -6.49 10.48
N ALA A 328 9.55 -5.87 9.47
CA ALA A 328 9.27 -6.12 8.05
C ALA A 328 10.18 -7.19 7.40
N LEU A 329 10.88 -8.01 8.21
CA LEU A 329 11.89 -8.95 7.74
C LEU A 329 11.42 -10.41 7.79
N ASP A 330 11.90 -11.21 6.85
CA ASP A 330 11.84 -12.67 6.94
C ASP A 330 12.74 -13.17 8.08
N ASN A 331 12.36 -14.27 8.72
CA ASN A 331 13.01 -14.75 9.95
C ASN A 331 14.51 -15.07 9.80
N ILE A 332 14.96 -15.49 8.62
CA ILE A 332 16.39 -15.71 8.36
C ILE A 332 17.13 -14.37 8.32
N SER A 333 16.63 -13.40 7.56
CA SER A 333 17.19 -12.05 7.53
C SER A 333 17.13 -11.37 8.89
N GLU A 334 16.10 -11.62 9.68
CA GLU A 334 15.90 -11.03 10.99
C GLU A 334 17.01 -11.40 11.96
N LYS A 335 17.34 -12.68 12.14
CA LYS A 335 18.42 -13.09 13.04
C LYS A 335 19.75 -12.44 12.67
N ILE A 336 20.04 -12.38 11.36
CA ILE A 336 21.23 -11.73 10.83
C ILE A 336 21.22 -10.23 11.15
N VAL A 337 20.09 -9.56 10.93
CA VAL A 337 19.94 -8.13 11.22
C VAL A 337 20.01 -7.85 12.72
N GLN A 338 19.45 -8.71 13.57
CA GLN A 338 19.47 -8.57 15.02
C GLN A 338 20.90 -8.64 15.57
N GLU A 339 21.69 -9.63 15.16
CA GLU A 339 23.11 -9.75 15.55
C GLU A 339 23.95 -8.52 15.12
N VAL A 340 23.54 -7.89 14.02
CA VAL A 340 24.18 -6.67 13.52
C VAL A 340 23.73 -5.46 14.33
N LEU A 341 22.43 -5.34 14.65
CA LEU A 341 21.88 -4.28 15.48
C LEU A 341 22.50 -4.31 16.88
N ASP A 342 22.61 -5.48 17.51
CA ASP A 342 23.23 -5.63 18.84
C ASP A 342 24.69 -5.17 18.85
N ARG A 343 25.43 -5.39 17.74
CA ARG A 343 26.80 -4.87 17.58
C ARG A 343 26.82 -3.37 17.32
N ALA A 344 25.86 -2.85 16.55
CA ALA A 344 25.73 -1.43 16.25
C ALA A 344 25.39 -0.60 17.51
N CYS A 345 24.62 -1.15 18.44
CA CYS A 345 24.25 -0.48 19.69
C CYS A 345 25.43 -0.31 20.67
N LYS A 346 26.47 -1.15 20.59
CA LYS A 346 27.59 -1.11 21.53
C LYS A 346 28.35 0.22 21.43
N GLY A 347 28.49 0.90 22.57
CA GLY A 347 29.20 2.17 22.68
C GLY A 347 28.42 3.40 22.21
N ARG A 348 27.10 3.26 21.96
CA ARG A 348 26.21 4.35 21.53
C ARG A 348 24.99 4.42 22.44
N THR A 349 24.52 5.64 22.71
CA THR A 349 23.23 5.82 23.37
C THR A 349 22.14 5.40 22.39
N THR A 350 21.39 4.35 22.72
CA THR A 350 20.44 3.73 21.78
C THR A 350 19.02 3.76 22.33
N ILE A 351 18.07 4.25 21.53
CA ILE A 351 16.63 4.09 21.79
C ILE A 351 16.08 3.06 20.80
N VAL A 352 15.50 1.97 21.34
CA VAL A 352 14.95 0.88 20.54
C VAL A 352 13.45 0.77 20.77
N ILE A 353 12.68 0.87 19.70
CA ILE A 353 11.26 0.50 19.67
C ILE A 353 11.20 -0.86 19.02
N ALA A 354 10.69 -1.85 19.74
CA ALA A 354 10.52 -3.19 19.19
C ALA A 354 9.08 -3.66 19.35
N HIS A 355 8.58 -4.32 18.30
CA HIS A 355 7.37 -5.11 18.35
C HIS A 355 7.65 -6.52 18.93
N ARG A 356 8.84 -7.06 18.67
CA ARG A 356 9.26 -8.39 19.12
C ARG A 356 10.07 -8.30 20.42
N LEU A 357 9.57 -8.94 21.47
CA LEU A 357 10.16 -8.88 22.81
C LEU A 357 11.56 -9.48 22.90
N THR A 358 11.94 -10.39 22.01
CA THR A 358 13.30 -10.97 21.94
C THR A 358 14.38 -9.91 21.72
N THR A 359 14.07 -8.87 20.95
CA THR A 359 14.97 -7.76 20.58
C THR A 359 15.34 -6.88 21.79
N ILE A 360 14.46 -6.83 22.80
CA ILE A 360 14.57 -5.89 23.93
C ILE A 360 14.96 -6.57 25.24
N GLN A 361 15.04 -7.91 25.27
CA GLN A 361 15.45 -8.65 26.47
C GLN A 361 16.83 -8.20 26.97
N ASN A 362 17.72 -7.87 26.02
CA ASN A 362 19.08 -7.41 26.29
C ASN A 362 19.19 -5.90 26.53
N ALA A 363 18.07 -5.17 26.62
CA ALA A 363 18.10 -3.74 26.90
C ALA A 363 18.51 -3.48 28.36
N HIS A 364 19.31 -2.42 28.57
CA HIS A 364 19.77 -2.02 29.90
C HIS A 364 18.61 -1.44 30.72
N HIS A 365 17.67 -0.80 30.04
CA HIS A 365 16.47 -0.24 30.64
C HIS A 365 15.29 -0.36 29.69
N ILE A 366 14.09 -0.63 30.23
CA ILE A 366 12.86 -0.79 29.47
C ILE A 366 11.82 0.16 30.05
N TYR A 367 11.20 0.97 29.20
CA TYR A 367 10.05 1.82 29.52
C TYR A 367 8.80 1.25 28.86
N VAL A 368 7.77 1.00 29.67
CA VAL A 368 6.45 0.57 29.20
C VAL A 368 5.54 1.78 29.10
N LEU A 369 5.11 2.09 27.88
CA LEU A 369 4.20 3.17 27.56
C LEU A 369 2.77 2.65 27.42
N ASP A 370 1.83 3.30 28.09
CA ASP A 370 0.40 3.08 27.91
C ASP A 370 -0.33 4.43 27.86
N ASN A 371 -1.20 4.62 26.86
CA ASN A 371 -1.93 5.88 26.64
C ASN A 371 -1.08 7.17 26.73
N GLY A 372 0.16 7.13 26.25
CA GLY A 372 1.04 8.29 26.17
C GLY A 372 1.87 8.60 27.42
N SER A 373 1.80 7.77 28.47
CA SER A 373 2.58 7.93 29.70
C SER A 373 3.40 6.68 30.03
N VAL A 374 4.47 6.84 30.82
CA VAL A 374 5.27 5.71 31.32
C VAL A 374 4.55 5.11 32.52
N ILE A 375 4.17 3.83 32.43
CA ILE A 375 3.51 3.11 33.52
C ILE A 375 4.47 2.19 34.29
N GLU A 376 5.50 1.67 33.63
CA GLU A 376 6.50 0.78 34.23
C GLU A 376 7.88 1.08 33.66
N GLN A 377 8.90 0.94 34.50
CA GLN A 377 10.30 1.09 34.11
C GLN A 377 11.16 0.08 34.89
N GLY A 378 12.22 -0.44 34.26
CA GLY A 378 13.14 -1.40 34.88
C GLY A 378 13.93 -2.22 33.87
N THR A 379 14.65 -3.23 34.36
CA THR A 379 15.25 -4.28 33.52
C THR A 379 14.21 -5.37 33.21
N HIS A 380 14.48 -6.20 32.21
CA HIS A 380 13.65 -7.35 31.86
C HIS A 380 13.29 -8.20 33.09
N GLU A 381 14.28 -8.57 33.90
CA GLU A 381 14.11 -9.38 35.11
C GLU A 381 13.18 -8.70 36.14
N THR A 382 13.40 -7.41 36.39
CA THR A 382 12.59 -6.65 37.38
C THR A 382 11.14 -6.47 36.94
N LEU A 383 10.90 -6.30 35.64
CA LEU A 383 9.56 -6.15 35.08
C LEU A 383 8.83 -7.49 34.98
N MET A 384 9.54 -8.59 34.72
CA MET A 384 8.98 -9.95 34.75
C MET A 384 8.61 -10.42 36.16
N ALA A 385 9.34 -9.96 37.18
CA ALA A 385 9.07 -10.28 38.58
C ALA A 385 7.83 -9.55 39.16
N LYS A 386 7.36 -8.48 38.52
CA LYS A 386 6.12 -7.80 38.92
C LYS A 386 4.90 -8.60 38.48
N GLU A 387 4.26 -9.29 39.43
CA GLU A 387 3.01 -10.01 39.18
C GLU A 387 1.91 -9.04 38.74
N GLY A 388 1.28 -9.34 37.59
CA GLY A 388 0.21 -8.51 37.03
C GLY A 388 0.69 -7.24 36.30
N GLY A 389 2.01 -7.06 36.13
CA GLY A 389 2.55 -5.94 35.35
C GLY A 389 2.15 -5.97 33.88
N LYS A 390 2.03 -4.79 33.26
CA LYS A 390 1.74 -4.65 31.84
C LYS A 390 2.86 -5.26 30.98
N TYR A 391 4.13 -5.11 31.38
CA TYR A 391 5.23 -5.79 30.68
C TYR A 391 5.06 -7.31 30.70
N GLN A 392 4.83 -7.87 31.88
CA GLN A 392 4.67 -9.32 32.06
C GLN A 392 3.48 -9.86 31.27
N SER A 393 2.35 -9.13 31.23
CA SER A 393 1.19 -9.52 30.43
C SER A 393 1.45 -9.45 28.93
N MET A 394 2.16 -8.44 28.42
CA MET A 394 2.60 -8.40 27.01
C MET A 394 3.51 -9.58 26.66
N VAL A 395 4.44 -9.95 27.56
CA VAL A 395 5.33 -11.10 27.39
C VAL A 395 4.56 -12.41 27.37
N LYS A 396 3.63 -12.59 28.32
CA LYS A 396 2.76 -13.76 28.36
C LYS A 396 1.86 -13.83 27.12
N CYS A 397 1.26 -12.73 26.68
CA CYS A 397 0.43 -12.72 25.47
C CYS A 397 1.22 -13.09 24.22
N GLN A 398 2.42 -12.55 24.00
CA GLN A 398 3.26 -12.94 22.85
C GLN A 398 3.76 -14.39 22.97
N GLN A 399 4.00 -14.89 24.18
CA GLN A 399 4.31 -16.31 24.39
C GLN A 399 3.08 -17.21 24.21
N ILE A 400 1.88 -16.74 24.54
CA ILE A 400 0.61 -17.46 24.38
C ILE A 400 0.15 -17.44 22.93
N GLU A 401 0.43 -16.39 22.15
CA GLU A 401 0.25 -16.43 20.68
C GLU A 401 1.11 -17.54 20.08
N ARG A 402 2.38 -17.66 20.51
CA ARG A 402 3.25 -18.80 20.15
C ARG A 402 2.74 -20.14 20.66
N ILE A 403 2.29 -20.21 21.92
CA ILE A 403 1.82 -21.46 22.54
C ILE A 403 0.43 -21.86 22.04
N ASN A 404 -0.45 -20.95 21.63
CA ASN A 404 -1.75 -21.27 21.03
C ASN A 404 -1.57 -21.77 19.60
N ASP A 405 -0.60 -21.22 18.85
CA ASP A 405 -0.13 -21.84 17.61
C ASP A 405 0.42 -23.26 17.88
N ASP A 406 1.10 -23.50 19.02
CA ASP A 406 1.61 -24.82 19.45
C ASP A 406 0.58 -25.74 20.16
N GLN A 407 -0.52 -25.23 20.71
CA GLN A 407 -1.55 -25.99 21.47
C GLN A 407 -2.73 -26.40 20.58
N ASP A 408 -3.08 -25.59 19.58
CA ASP A 408 -3.88 -26.04 18.44
C ASP A 408 -3.15 -27.19 17.69
N ASP A 409 -1.82 -27.26 17.81
CA ASP A 409 -0.95 -28.35 17.34
C ASP A 409 -1.00 -29.63 18.19
N MET A 410 -1.45 -29.60 19.47
CA MET A 410 -1.55 -30.78 20.36
C MET A 410 -2.97 -31.28 20.63
N MET A 411 -4.02 -30.44 20.53
CA MET A 411 -5.41 -30.85 20.79
C MET A 411 -6.16 -31.44 19.59
N SER A 412 -5.58 -31.46 18.38
CA SER A 412 -6.23 -32.03 17.18
C SER A 412 -5.96 -33.52 16.94
N ILE A 413 -5.41 -34.26 17.92
CA ILE A 413 -4.94 -35.66 17.75
C ILE A 413 -6.06 -36.73 17.88
N GLN A 414 -7.34 -36.36 18.03
CA GLN A 414 -8.43 -37.37 18.10
C GLN A 414 -9.58 -37.09 17.14
N LYS A 415 -9.40 -37.59 15.91
CA LYS A 415 -10.36 -38.03 14.87
C LYS A 415 -9.53 -38.02 13.57
N THR A 416 -9.38 -39.07 12.79
CA THR A 416 -10.36 -40.05 12.32
C THR A 416 -9.57 -41.21 11.69
N THR A 417 -9.87 -42.45 12.03
CA THR A 417 -9.55 -43.63 11.20
C THR A 417 -10.86 -44.15 10.64
N GLU A 418 -11.22 -43.72 9.44
CA GLU A 418 -12.12 -44.45 8.56
C GLU A 418 -11.51 -44.36 7.15
N GLU A 419 -11.06 -45.51 6.65
CA GLU A 419 -10.60 -45.71 5.27
C GLU A 419 -11.84 -45.70 4.38
N ASP A 420 -11.97 -44.69 3.52
CA ASP A 420 -12.98 -44.68 2.46
C ASP A 420 -12.36 -44.33 1.09
N GLU A 421 -12.97 -44.90 0.06
CA GLU A 421 -12.53 -45.00 -1.33
C GLU A 421 -12.07 -43.68 -1.98
N LYS A 422 -11.01 -43.74 -2.79
CA LYS A 422 -10.45 -42.60 -3.55
C LYS A 422 -11.49 -41.94 -4.45
N SER A 423 -12.09 -40.86 -3.97
CA SER A 423 -12.84 -39.86 -4.75
C SER A 423 -11.95 -39.25 -5.85
N ILE A 424 -12.51 -39.08 -7.05
CA ILE A 424 -11.89 -38.37 -8.19
C ILE A 424 -11.67 -36.87 -7.87
N TYR A 425 -12.40 -36.35 -6.88
CA TYR A 425 -12.39 -34.94 -6.49
C TYR A 425 -11.51 -34.76 -5.25
N GLN A 426 -10.43 -33.99 -5.42
CA GLN A 426 -9.39 -33.80 -4.41
C GLN A 426 -9.16 -32.31 -4.12
N ARG A 427 -8.77 -32.05 -2.87
CA ARG A 427 -8.20 -30.79 -2.39
C ARG A 427 -6.69 -30.86 -2.52
N VAL A 428 -6.15 -30.06 -3.43
CA VAL A 428 -4.72 -30.00 -3.71
C VAL A 428 -4.16 -28.70 -3.13
N ALA A 429 -3.21 -28.81 -2.21
CA ALA A 429 -2.47 -27.66 -1.68
C ALA A 429 -1.18 -27.42 -2.47
N LEU A 430 -0.90 -26.16 -2.80
CA LEU A 430 0.39 -25.71 -3.34
C LEU A 430 1.12 -24.91 -2.27
N VAL A 431 2.28 -25.41 -1.83
CA VAL A 431 3.09 -24.79 -0.78
C VAL A 431 4.51 -24.54 -1.26
N GLY A 432 5.19 -23.54 -0.70
CA GLY A 432 6.56 -23.20 -1.10
C GLY A 432 6.93 -21.76 -0.77
N THR A 433 8.18 -21.40 -0.99
CA THR A 433 8.71 -20.06 -0.72
C THR A 433 8.03 -18.98 -1.56
N SER A 434 8.10 -17.72 -1.13
CA SER A 434 7.60 -16.60 -1.95
C SER A 434 8.36 -16.56 -3.28
N GLY A 435 7.63 -16.34 -4.39
CA GLY A 435 8.21 -16.32 -5.73
C GLY A 435 8.48 -17.69 -6.38
N CYS A 436 8.13 -18.82 -5.75
CA CYS A 436 8.36 -20.14 -6.35
C CYS A 436 7.39 -20.52 -7.50
N GLY A 437 6.34 -19.72 -7.74
CA GLY A 437 5.42 -19.87 -8.86
C GLY A 437 3.99 -20.33 -8.53
N LYS A 438 3.60 -20.37 -7.25
CA LYS A 438 2.27 -20.83 -6.80
C LYS A 438 1.11 -20.09 -7.49
N SER A 439 1.04 -18.76 -7.32
CA SER A 439 -0.04 -17.96 -7.91
C SER A 439 0.03 -17.92 -9.45
N THR A 440 1.19 -18.17 -10.04
CA THR A 440 1.34 -18.32 -11.50
C THR A 440 0.55 -19.53 -12.02
N ILE A 441 0.46 -20.63 -11.25
CA ILE A 441 -0.32 -21.82 -11.63
C ILE A 441 -1.81 -21.47 -11.75
N ILE A 442 -2.36 -20.72 -10.80
CA ILE A 442 -3.75 -20.24 -10.86
C ILE A 442 -3.96 -19.35 -12.10
N GLN A 443 -3.02 -18.45 -12.38
CA GLN A 443 -3.11 -17.55 -13.55
C GLN A 443 -3.03 -18.30 -14.89
N LEU A 444 -2.29 -19.40 -14.96
CA LEU A 444 -2.23 -20.28 -16.13
C LEU A 444 -3.52 -21.10 -16.28
N LEU A 445 -4.11 -21.57 -15.17
CA LEU A 445 -5.40 -22.28 -15.18
C LEU A 445 -6.53 -21.38 -15.68
N GLU A 446 -6.61 -20.13 -15.20
CA GLU A 446 -7.57 -19.14 -15.70
C GLU A 446 -7.23 -18.61 -17.10
N ARG A 447 -6.12 -19.09 -17.68
CA ARG A 447 -5.61 -18.75 -19.00
C ARG A 447 -5.52 -17.23 -19.18
N PHE A 448 -4.92 -16.55 -18.20
CA PHE A 448 -4.44 -15.17 -18.39
C PHE A 448 -3.18 -15.15 -19.24
N TYR A 449 -2.42 -16.23 -19.22
CA TYR A 449 -1.24 -16.46 -20.04
C TYR A 449 -1.30 -17.87 -20.61
N ASP A 450 -0.72 -18.07 -21.79
CA ASP A 450 -0.48 -19.39 -22.34
C ASP A 450 0.91 -19.90 -21.91
N VAL A 451 1.07 -21.22 -21.80
CA VAL A 451 2.35 -21.85 -21.46
C VAL A 451 3.35 -21.73 -22.62
N THR A 452 4.61 -21.41 -22.30
CA THR A 452 5.70 -21.31 -23.30
C THR A 452 6.07 -22.68 -23.88
N SER A 453 6.06 -23.72 -23.03
CA SER A 453 6.36 -25.11 -23.40
C SER A 453 5.53 -26.07 -22.55
N GLY A 454 5.17 -27.22 -23.10
CA GLY A 454 4.31 -28.20 -22.44
C GLY A 454 2.81 -28.00 -22.76
N GLN A 455 1.97 -28.68 -21.98
CA GLN A 455 0.51 -28.65 -22.12
C GLN A 455 -0.15 -28.62 -20.75
N LEU A 456 -1.25 -27.88 -20.63
CA LEU A 456 -2.14 -27.89 -19.47
C LEU A 456 -3.45 -28.52 -19.92
N LEU A 457 -3.82 -29.64 -19.31
CA LEU A 457 -4.98 -30.44 -19.70
C LEU A 457 -6.10 -30.30 -18.67
N ILE A 458 -7.32 -30.04 -19.11
CA ILE A 458 -8.55 -30.16 -18.32
C ILE A 458 -9.39 -31.25 -18.97
N ASP A 459 -9.74 -32.29 -18.21
CA ASP A 459 -10.45 -33.47 -18.71
C ASP A 459 -9.78 -34.09 -19.96
N GLY A 460 -8.45 -34.09 -20.00
CA GLY A 460 -7.63 -34.62 -21.11
C GLY A 460 -7.49 -33.69 -22.32
N ASN A 461 -8.15 -32.53 -22.33
CA ASN A 461 -8.10 -31.57 -23.43
C ASN A 461 -7.16 -30.41 -23.10
N ASP A 462 -6.32 -30.00 -24.05
CA ASP A 462 -5.48 -28.82 -23.87
C ASP A 462 -6.34 -27.55 -23.76
N ILE A 463 -6.11 -26.77 -22.70
CA ILE A 463 -6.86 -25.53 -22.44
C ILE A 463 -6.80 -24.52 -23.59
N ARG A 464 -5.77 -24.59 -24.44
CA ARG A 464 -5.62 -23.73 -25.62
C ARG A 464 -6.71 -23.98 -26.67
N GLN A 465 -7.22 -25.21 -26.73
CA GLN A 465 -8.25 -25.65 -27.66
C GLN A 465 -9.67 -25.42 -27.14
N LEU A 466 -9.81 -25.21 -25.83
CA LEU A 466 -11.09 -24.99 -25.17
C LEU A 466 -11.55 -23.53 -25.28
N ASN A 467 -12.86 -23.31 -25.24
CA ASN A 467 -13.43 -21.97 -25.25
C ASN A 467 -13.11 -21.25 -23.92
N LEU A 468 -12.47 -20.08 -24.00
CA LEU A 468 -12.01 -19.33 -22.83
C LEU A 468 -13.13 -18.93 -21.86
N HIS A 469 -14.30 -18.55 -22.39
CA HIS A 469 -15.44 -18.15 -21.56
C HIS A 469 -16.01 -19.36 -20.81
N TRP A 470 -16.10 -20.51 -21.48
CA TRP A 470 -16.53 -21.76 -20.86
C TRP A 470 -15.56 -22.23 -19.77
N ILE A 471 -14.24 -22.21 -20.03
CA ILE A 471 -13.23 -22.60 -19.03
C ILE A 471 -13.39 -21.75 -17.76
N ARG A 472 -13.42 -20.42 -17.91
CA ARG A 472 -13.55 -19.51 -16.77
C ARG A 472 -14.87 -19.65 -16.03
N SER A 473 -15.94 -20.09 -16.70
CA SER A 473 -17.22 -20.36 -16.01
C SER A 473 -17.18 -21.64 -15.17
N GLN A 474 -16.20 -22.53 -15.38
CA GLN A 474 -15.99 -23.71 -14.54
C GLN A 474 -15.15 -23.40 -13.29
N PHE A 475 -14.49 -22.23 -13.24
CA PHE A 475 -13.62 -21.81 -12.14
C PHE A 475 -14.30 -20.83 -11.18
N GLY A 476 -14.05 -21.00 -9.88
CA GLY A 476 -14.34 -19.99 -8.86
C GLY A 476 -13.04 -19.54 -8.21
N LEU A 477 -12.62 -18.31 -8.46
CA LEU A 477 -11.42 -17.73 -7.83
C LEU A 477 -11.79 -16.92 -6.59
N ILE A 478 -11.11 -17.22 -5.48
CA ILE A 478 -11.05 -16.37 -4.29
C ILE A 478 -9.62 -15.87 -4.14
N SER A 479 -9.43 -14.57 -4.28
CA SER A 479 -8.15 -13.90 -4.07
C SER A 479 -7.95 -13.49 -2.61
N GLN A 480 -6.69 -13.21 -2.25
CA GLN A 480 -6.31 -12.67 -0.95
C GLN A 480 -7.10 -11.41 -0.60
N GLU A 481 -7.20 -10.48 -1.56
CA GLU A 481 -8.04 -9.29 -1.45
C GLU A 481 -9.16 -9.36 -2.51
N PRO A 482 -10.41 -9.62 -2.11
CA PRO A 482 -11.54 -9.69 -3.02
C PRO A 482 -11.98 -8.30 -3.47
N ILE A 483 -12.09 -8.10 -4.78
CA ILE A 483 -12.54 -6.83 -5.36
C ILE A 483 -14.07 -6.79 -5.40
N LEU A 484 -14.66 -5.73 -4.82
CA LEU A 484 -16.07 -5.38 -4.97
C LEU A 484 -16.21 -4.14 -5.84
N PHE A 485 -17.13 -4.19 -6.79
CA PHE A 485 -17.40 -3.11 -7.74
C PHE A 485 -18.40 -2.11 -7.14
N ASP A 486 -18.41 -0.86 -7.63
CA ASP A 486 -19.32 0.25 -7.29
C ASP A 486 -20.74 -0.04 -7.78
N LEU A 487 -21.36 -1.00 -7.10
CA LEU A 487 -22.64 -1.66 -7.37
C LEU A 487 -23.30 -2.03 -6.03
N THR A 488 -24.54 -2.50 -6.04
CA THR A 488 -25.17 -3.02 -4.82
C THR A 488 -24.53 -4.34 -4.38
N ILE A 489 -24.78 -4.77 -3.14
CA ILE A 489 -24.34 -6.08 -2.66
C ILE A 489 -24.95 -7.20 -3.52
N ALA A 490 -26.24 -7.10 -3.87
CA ALA A 490 -26.90 -8.06 -4.77
C ALA A 490 -26.23 -8.12 -6.15
N GLU A 491 -25.93 -6.98 -6.75
CA GLU A 491 -25.24 -6.89 -8.04
C GLU A 491 -23.80 -7.41 -7.97
N ASN A 492 -23.13 -7.23 -6.83
CA ASN A 492 -21.82 -7.82 -6.60
C ASN A 492 -21.88 -9.35 -6.49
N ILE A 493 -22.86 -9.93 -5.78
CA ILE A 493 -23.00 -11.39 -5.65
C ILE A 493 -23.40 -12.01 -6.99
N SER A 494 -24.33 -11.39 -7.71
CA SER A 494 -24.80 -11.84 -9.03
C SER A 494 -23.95 -11.33 -10.21
N TYR A 495 -22.81 -10.72 -9.93
CA TYR A 495 -21.96 -10.06 -10.92
C TYR A 495 -21.72 -10.96 -12.12
N GLY A 496 -21.89 -10.46 -13.36
CA GLY A 496 -21.68 -11.21 -14.60
C GLY A 496 -22.73 -12.28 -14.93
N LEU A 497 -23.76 -12.47 -14.09
CA LEU A 497 -24.93 -13.31 -14.39
C LEU A 497 -26.13 -12.42 -14.78
N GLU A 498 -26.98 -12.92 -15.67
CA GLU A 498 -28.20 -12.20 -16.09
C GLU A 498 -29.44 -12.82 -15.45
N ASN A 499 -30.38 -11.99 -15.00
CA ASN A 499 -31.70 -12.38 -14.47
C ASN A 499 -31.67 -13.37 -13.29
N VAL A 500 -30.77 -13.17 -12.32
CA VAL A 500 -30.71 -13.99 -11.10
C VAL A 500 -31.84 -13.61 -10.14
N PRO A 501 -32.69 -14.55 -9.69
CA PRO A 501 -33.68 -14.29 -8.65
C PRO A 501 -33.03 -13.88 -7.33
N MET A 502 -33.63 -12.92 -6.61
CA MET A 502 -33.11 -12.46 -5.31
C MET A 502 -33.06 -13.60 -4.28
N GLU A 503 -33.95 -14.59 -4.37
CA GLU A 503 -33.95 -15.78 -3.51
C GLU A 503 -32.63 -16.56 -3.61
N ASP A 504 -32.09 -16.73 -4.81
CA ASP A 504 -30.82 -17.44 -5.02
C ASP A 504 -29.63 -16.63 -4.45
N ILE A 505 -29.67 -15.30 -4.58
CA ILE A 505 -28.67 -14.39 -4.00
C ILE A 505 -28.69 -14.49 -2.47
N ILE A 506 -29.88 -14.51 -1.86
CA ILE A 506 -30.05 -14.65 -0.41
C ILE A 506 -29.55 -16.02 0.06
N ASN A 507 -29.90 -17.10 -0.68
CA ASN A 507 -29.46 -18.45 -0.35
C ASN A 507 -27.93 -18.59 -0.41
N ALA A 508 -27.29 -18.00 -1.42
CA ALA A 508 -25.83 -17.96 -1.52
C ALA A 508 -25.19 -17.15 -0.37
N ALA A 509 -25.78 -16.01 0.00
CA ALA A 509 -25.31 -15.19 1.11
C ALA A 509 -25.50 -15.86 2.49
N ARG A 510 -26.54 -16.69 2.67
CA ARG A 510 -26.72 -17.49 3.89
C ARG A 510 -25.63 -18.55 4.01
N LYS A 511 -25.35 -19.26 2.93
CA LYS A 511 -24.28 -20.26 2.85
C LYS A 511 -22.87 -19.66 2.95
N ALA A 512 -22.73 -18.36 2.72
CA ALA A 512 -21.47 -17.65 2.94
C ALA A 512 -21.38 -16.97 4.32
N ASN A 513 -22.32 -17.23 5.24
CA ASN A 513 -22.37 -16.61 6.57
C ASN A 513 -22.35 -15.07 6.56
N ILE A 514 -22.95 -14.42 5.55
CA ILE A 514 -23.00 -12.94 5.44
C ILE A 514 -24.42 -12.36 5.47
N HIS A 515 -25.45 -13.19 5.33
CA HIS A 515 -26.85 -12.74 5.29
C HIS A 515 -27.27 -11.89 6.50
N GLN A 516 -26.99 -12.33 7.73
CA GLN A 516 -27.37 -11.60 8.95
C GLN A 516 -26.74 -10.21 9.02
N PHE A 517 -25.48 -10.09 8.58
CA PHE A 517 -24.80 -8.80 8.49
C PHE A 517 -25.46 -7.90 7.44
N ILE A 518 -25.81 -8.44 6.27
CA ILE A 518 -26.47 -7.67 5.21
C ILE A 518 -27.84 -7.16 5.68
N GLU A 519 -28.62 -7.96 6.41
CA GLU A 519 -29.92 -7.54 6.95
C GLU A 519 -29.82 -6.41 7.99
N GLN A 520 -28.69 -6.29 8.68
CA GLN A 520 -28.44 -5.19 9.61
C GLN A 520 -28.11 -3.87 8.90
N LEU A 521 -27.77 -3.91 7.60
CA LEU A 521 -27.48 -2.70 6.84
C LEU A 521 -28.80 -1.95 6.52
N PRO A 522 -28.80 -0.60 6.55
CA PRO A 522 -30.00 0.20 6.33
C PRO A 522 -30.74 -0.07 5.00
N GLN A 523 -30.01 -0.52 3.98
CA GLN A 523 -30.55 -0.82 2.64
C GLN A 523 -30.47 -2.32 2.30
N GLY A 524 -30.09 -3.19 3.24
CA GLY A 524 -29.96 -4.61 2.99
C GLY A 524 -29.04 -4.90 1.80
N TYR A 525 -29.54 -5.74 0.88
CA TYR A 525 -28.85 -6.12 -0.36
C TYR A 525 -28.72 -4.98 -1.39
N GLU A 526 -29.51 -3.91 -1.27
CA GLU A 526 -29.43 -2.71 -2.12
C GLU A 526 -28.34 -1.72 -1.65
N THR A 527 -27.67 -2.03 -0.54
CA THR A 527 -26.55 -1.22 -0.04
C THR A 527 -25.44 -1.17 -1.10
N LYS A 528 -25.02 0.04 -1.46
CA LYS A 528 -23.91 0.26 -2.39
C LYS A 528 -22.57 0.03 -1.72
N VAL A 529 -21.74 -0.80 -2.35
CA VAL A 529 -20.38 -1.14 -1.93
C VAL A 529 -19.40 -0.81 -3.04
N GLY A 530 -18.09 -0.87 -2.77
CA GLY A 530 -17.04 -0.51 -3.72
C GLY A 530 -16.24 0.71 -3.26
N MET A 531 -15.48 1.35 -4.15
CA MET A 531 -14.59 2.47 -3.80
C MET A 531 -15.31 3.70 -3.21
N LYS A 532 -16.62 3.85 -3.45
CA LYS A 532 -17.45 4.96 -2.97
C LYS A 532 -18.54 4.55 -1.96
N GLY A 533 -18.62 3.26 -1.64
CA GLY A 533 -19.66 2.66 -0.79
C GLY A 533 -19.21 2.42 0.65
N SER A 534 -20.07 1.80 1.46
CA SER A 534 -19.83 1.50 2.87
C SER A 534 -18.51 0.76 3.14
N PHE A 535 -17.84 1.08 4.25
CA PHE A 535 -16.60 0.42 4.67
C PHE A 535 -16.90 -1.00 5.16
N LEU A 536 -16.82 -1.98 4.25
CA LEU A 536 -16.84 -3.39 4.60
C LEU A 536 -15.47 -3.84 5.12
N SER A 537 -15.47 -4.68 6.16
CA SER A 537 -14.26 -5.34 6.65
C SER A 537 -13.70 -6.32 5.62
N GLY A 538 -12.42 -6.68 5.72
CA GLY A 538 -11.81 -7.70 4.85
C GLY A 538 -12.61 -9.01 4.87
N GLY A 539 -13.00 -9.45 6.08
CA GLY A 539 -13.86 -10.62 6.32
C GLY A 539 -15.18 -10.58 5.56
N GLU A 540 -15.89 -9.45 5.63
CA GLU A 540 -17.16 -9.27 4.92
C GLU A 540 -16.99 -9.31 3.41
N LYS A 541 -15.96 -8.66 2.86
CA LYS A 541 -15.70 -8.69 1.42
C LYS A 541 -15.40 -10.11 0.94
N GLN A 542 -14.70 -10.90 1.74
CA GLN A 542 -14.37 -12.28 1.42
C GLN A 542 -15.61 -13.18 1.44
N ARG A 543 -16.50 -13.00 2.41
CA ARG A 543 -17.79 -13.71 2.42
C ARG A 543 -18.69 -13.33 1.23
N ILE A 544 -18.67 -12.06 0.78
CA ILE A 544 -19.36 -11.68 -0.46
C ILE A 544 -18.74 -12.38 -1.68
N ALA A 545 -17.41 -12.50 -1.75
CA ALA A 545 -16.75 -13.26 -2.81
C ALA A 545 -17.09 -14.77 -2.77
N ILE A 546 -17.19 -15.36 -1.59
CA ILE A 546 -17.66 -16.74 -1.40
C ILE A 546 -19.11 -16.88 -1.88
N ALA A 547 -20.00 -15.94 -1.55
CA ALA A 547 -21.38 -15.94 -2.04
C ALA A 547 -21.46 -15.91 -3.57
N ARG A 548 -20.57 -15.15 -4.27
CA ARG A 548 -20.49 -15.17 -5.75
C ARG A 548 -20.23 -16.56 -6.29
N ILE A 549 -19.36 -17.32 -5.64
CA ILE A 549 -18.94 -18.66 -6.05
C ILE A 549 -20.05 -19.67 -5.79
N LEU A 550 -20.66 -19.63 -4.60
CA LEU A 550 -21.79 -20.49 -4.23
C LEU A 550 -22.97 -20.30 -5.19
N LEU A 551 -23.20 -19.05 -5.64
CA LEU A 551 -24.23 -18.76 -6.63
C LEU A 551 -23.89 -19.36 -8.02
N ARG A 552 -22.63 -19.30 -8.44
CA ARG A 552 -22.16 -19.77 -9.75
C ARG A 552 -21.96 -21.27 -9.86
N ARG A 553 -21.75 -21.96 -8.74
CA ARG A 553 -21.50 -23.41 -8.65
C ARG A 553 -20.39 -23.89 -9.61
N PRO A 554 -19.16 -23.35 -9.51
CA PRO A 554 -18.05 -23.81 -10.34
C PRO A 554 -17.65 -25.25 -9.99
N LYS A 555 -17.08 -25.95 -10.98
CA LYS A 555 -16.57 -27.32 -10.81
C LYS A 555 -15.18 -27.34 -10.15
N VAL A 556 -14.42 -26.26 -10.32
CA VAL A 556 -13.08 -26.13 -9.76
C VAL A 556 -12.98 -24.84 -8.96
N LEU A 557 -12.57 -24.95 -7.70
CA LEU A 557 -12.36 -23.84 -6.79
C LEU A 557 -10.86 -23.52 -6.72
N LEU A 558 -10.51 -22.25 -6.89
CA LEU A 558 -9.14 -21.75 -6.82
C LEU A 558 -9.05 -20.77 -5.64
N LEU A 559 -8.30 -21.14 -4.61
CA LEU A 559 -8.12 -20.33 -3.41
C LEU A 559 -6.69 -19.81 -3.37
N ASP A 560 -6.51 -18.49 -3.52
CA ASP A 560 -5.21 -17.82 -3.48
C ASP A 560 -5.12 -16.99 -2.21
N GLU A 561 -4.55 -17.57 -1.14
CA GLU A 561 -4.31 -16.94 0.16
C GLU A 561 -5.56 -16.30 0.81
N ALA A 562 -6.70 -16.97 0.73
CA ALA A 562 -8.00 -16.42 1.09
C ALA A 562 -8.16 -15.95 2.57
N THR A 563 -7.25 -16.32 3.48
CA THR A 563 -7.34 -16.01 4.93
C THR A 563 -6.11 -15.26 5.48
N SER A 564 -5.18 -14.81 4.65
CA SER A 564 -3.88 -14.29 5.12
C SER A 564 -3.91 -12.85 5.67
N ALA A 565 -5.01 -12.12 5.54
CA ALA A 565 -5.10 -10.69 5.88
C ALA A 565 -6.23 -10.33 6.87
N MET A 566 -6.56 -11.20 7.83
CA MET A 566 -7.73 -11.05 8.72
C MET A 566 -7.41 -11.18 10.21
N ASP A 567 -8.21 -10.53 11.04
CA ASP A 567 -8.26 -10.71 12.48
C ASP A 567 -8.87 -12.08 12.86
N SER A 568 -8.43 -12.64 13.99
CA SER A 568 -8.74 -14.02 14.39
C SER A 568 -10.24 -14.34 14.50
N HIS A 569 -11.07 -13.36 14.86
CA HIS A 569 -12.53 -13.56 14.95
C HIS A 569 -13.21 -13.64 13.58
N ASN A 570 -12.90 -12.74 12.64
CA ASN A 570 -13.47 -12.80 11.30
C ASN A 570 -12.94 -13.99 10.49
N GLU A 571 -11.71 -14.41 10.79
CA GLU A 571 -11.06 -15.52 10.12
C GLU A 571 -11.83 -16.85 10.26
N GLN A 572 -12.24 -17.22 11.47
CA GLN A 572 -12.98 -18.46 11.71
C GLN A 572 -14.28 -18.50 10.89
N ILE A 573 -15.02 -17.39 10.87
CA ILE A 573 -16.28 -17.27 10.11
C ILE A 573 -16.04 -17.42 8.60
N VAL A 574 -14.95 -16.85 8.10
CA VAL A 574 -14.56 -16.97 6.68
C VAL A 574 -14.12 -18.39 6.35
N GLN A 575 -13.38 -19.05 7.25
CA GLN A 575 -12.95 -20.43 7.07
C GLN A 575 -14.15 -21.39 7.01
N GLU A 576 -15.14 -21.25 7.90
CA GLU A 576 -16.38 -22.03 7.84
C GLU A 576 -17.11 -21.84 6.52
N ALA A 577 -17.19 -20.60 6.01
CA ALA A 577 -17.81 -20.31 4.72
C ALA A 577 -17.02 -20.91 3.53
N LEU A 578 -15.68 -20.94 3.61
CA LEU A 578 -14.81 -21.58 2.62
C LEU A 578 -14.99 -23.10 2.63
N GLU A 579 -15.01 -23.72 3.81
CA GLU A 579 -15.27 -25.15 3.97
C GLU A 579 -16.64 -25.51 3.40
N GLN A 580 -17.67 -24.74 3.71
CA GLN A 580 -19.00 -24.91 3.14
C GLN A 580 -18.97 -24.80 1.61
N ALA A 581 -18.24 -23.85 1.03
CA ALA A 581 -18.09 -23.72 -0.41
C ALA A 581 -17.27 -24.86 -1.04
N GLN A 582 -16.37 -25.50 -0.30
CA GLN A 582 -15.63 -26.68 -0.77
C GLN A 582 -16.48 -27.95 -0.71
N THR A 583 -17.32 -28.11 0.31
CA THR A 583 -18.08 -29.35 0.57
C THR A 583 -19.51 -29.33 0.01
N GLU A 584 -20.01 -28.18 -0.46
CA GLU A 584 -21.37 -28.05 -1.00
C GLU A 584 -21.64 -29.03 -2.16
N ASP A 585 -20.61 -29.31 -2.95
CA ASP A 585 -20.68 -30.23 -4.07
C ASP A 585 -19.53 -31.24 -3.94
N SER A 586 -19.86 -32.50 -3.68
CA SER A 586 -18.88 -33.59 -3.57
C SER A 586 -18.12 -33.85 -4.86
N SER A 587 -18.53 -33.22 -5.97
CA SER A 587 -17.86 -33.25 -7.27
C SER A 587 -16.96 -32.04 -7.58
N ARG A 588 -16.58 -31.25 -6.55
CA ARG A 588 -15.76 -30.04 -6.73
C ARG A 588 -14.28 -30.30 -6.44
N THR A 589 -13.41 -30.00 -7.42
CA THR A 589 -11.95 -30.01 -7.22
C THR A 589 -11.50 -28.69 -6.63
N SER A 590 -10.62 -28.69 -5.62
CA SER A 590 -10.13 -27.45 -5.00
C SER A 590 -8.61 -27.36 -5.09
N LEU A 591 -8.10 -26.25 -5.62
CA LEU A 591 -6.68 -25.91 -5.61
C LEU A 591 -6.46 -24.77 -4.62
N ILE A 592 -5.61 -25.00 -3.63
CA ILE A 592 -5.45 -24.12 -2.48
C ILE A 592 -3.99 -23.67 -2.36
N ILE A 593 -3.76 -22.37 -2.44
CA ILE A 593 -2.51 -21.72 -2.04
C ILE A 593 -2.78 -21.12 -0.66
N ALA A 594 -2.25 -21.75 0.37
CA ALA A 594 -2.40 -21.27 1.74
C ALA A 594 -1.02 -21.09 2.39
N HIS A 595 -0.92 -20.08 3.23
CA HIS A 595 0.21 -19.88 4.14
C HIS A 595 -0.03 -20.50 5.52
N ARG A 596 -1.29 -20.84 5.83
CA ARG A 596 -1.69 -21.40 7.13
C ARG A 596 -1.70 -22.92 7.10
N LEU A 597 -1.08 -23.48 8.13
CA LEU A 597 -0.91 -24.90 8.36
C LEU A 597 -2.25 -25.65 8.48
N SER A 598 -3.23 -25.06 9.18
CA SER A 598 -4.57 -25.62 9.37
C SER A 598 -5.28 -25.94 8.05
N THR A 599 -5.18 -25.03 7.07
CA THR A 599 -5.79 -25.20 5.74
C THR A 599 -5.03 -26.21 4.88
N ILE A 600 -3.71 -26.28 5.01
CA ILE A 600 -2.88 -27.23 4.26
C ILE A 600 -3.09 -28.67 4.77
N ARG A 601 -3.26 -28.83 6.10
CA ARG A 601 -3.43 -30.15 6.75
C ARG A 601 -4.67 -30.91 6.30
N SER A 602 -5.75 -30.21 5.97
CA SER A 602 -7.03 -30.80 5.53
C SER A 602 -7.09 -31.11 4.04
N CYS A 603 -5.98 -30.98 3.31
CA CYS A 603 -5.88 -31.28 1.88
C CYS A 603 -5.52 -32.75 1.61
N ASP A 604 -6.11 -33.32 0.57
CA ASP A 604 -5.89 -34.70 0.13
C ASP A 604 -4.51 -34.92 -0.48
N LEU A 605 -3.96 -33.87 -1.12
CA LEU A 605 -2.64 -33.87 -1.72
C LEU A 605 -1.96 -32.53 -1.48
N ILE A 606 -0.72 -32.56 -1.03
CA ILE A 606 0.11 -31.37 -0.86
C ILE A 606 1.27 -31.47 -1.84
N CYS A 607 1.51 -30.42 -2.62
CA CYS A 607 2.61 -30.30 -3.56
C CYS A 607 3.54 -29.15 -3.14
N VAL A 608 4.79 -29.49 -2.81
CA VAL A 608 5.83 -28.52 -2.45
C VAL A 608 6.53 -28.03 -3.71
N LEU A 609 6.42 -26.74 -3.98
CA LEU A 609 7.00 -26.06 -5.12
C LEU A 609 8.27 -25.31 -4.72
N ASP A 610 9.39 -25.64 -5.35
CA ASP A 610 10.66 -24.91 -5.22
C ASP A 610 11.23 -24.61 -6.61
N ARG A 611 11.56 -23.33 -6.85
CA ARG A 611 12.09 -22.83 -8.14
C ARG A 611 11.32 -23.33 -9.38
N GLY A 612 9.99 -23.39 -9.30
CA GLY A 612 9.13 -23.83 -10.41
C GLY A 612 9.02 -25.34 -10.60
N HIS A 613 9.58 -26.16 -9.72
CA HIS A 613 9.49 -27.62 -9.74
C HIS A 613 8.77 -28.14 -8.50
N ILE A 614 7.94 -29.18 -8.67
CA ILE A 614 7.40 -29.93 -7.53
C ILE A 614 8.53 -30.82 -7.02
N VAL A 615 9.01 -30.54 -5.81
CA VAL A 615 10.11 -31.27 -5.17
C VAL A 615 9.61 -32.42 -4.30
N GLU A 616 8.43 -32.26 -3.69
CA GLU A 616 7.79 -33.25 -2.83
C GLU A 616 6.27 -33.21 -3.03
N SER A 617 5.63 -34.37 -2.96
CA SER A 617 4.17 -34.45 -2.98
C SER A 617 3.67 -35.64 -2.17
N GLY A 618 2.59 -35.45 -1.43
CA GLY A 618 1.98 -36.49 -0.60
C GLY A 618 0.91 -35.93 0.32
N THR A 619 0.36 -36.78 1.18
CA THR A 619 -0.50 -36.34 2.28
C THR A 619 0.32 -35.65 3.37
N HIS A 620 -0.35 -34.92 4.27
CA HIS A 620 0.31 -34.24 5.39
C HIS A 620 1.16 -35.20 6.24
N THR A 621 0.62 -36.37 6.55
CA THR A 621 1.29 -37.39 7.37
C THR A 621 2.50 -37.99 6.67
N GLU A 622 2.39 -38.31 5.38
CA GLU A 622 3.50 -38.82 4.56
C GLU A 622 4.65 -37.81 4.47
N LEU A 623 4.34 -36.54 4.20
CA LEU A 623 5.36 -35.50 4.02
C LEU A 623 6.05 -35.12 5.35
N ILE A 624 5.36 -35.22 6.49
CA ILE A 624 6.00 -35.09 7.81
C ILE A 624 6.97 -36.25 8.05
N GLN A 625 6.57 -37.49 7.77
CA GLN A 625 7.42 -38.66 7.98
C GLN A 625 8.66 -38.67 7.08
N GLN A 626 8.57 -38.09 5.88
CA GLN A 626 9.70 -37.95 4.97
C GLN A 626 10.76 -36.95 5.45
N CYS A 627 10.47 -36.11 6.44
CA CYS A 627 11.38 -35.09 6.98
C CYS A 627 12.02 -34.20 5.89
N GLY A 628 11.29 -33.95 4.81
CA GLY A 628 11.75 -33.29 3.60
C GLY A 628 11.69 -31.75 3.61
N ALA A 629 11.57 -31.15 2.44
CA ALA A 629 11.28 -29.72 2.21
C ALA A 629 9.96 -29.29 2.86
N TYR A 630 8.91 -30.11 2.81
CA TYR A 630 7.65 -29.82 3.52
C TYR A 630 7.87 -29.74 5.03
N TYR A 631 8.51 -30.75 5.62
CA TYR A 631 8.79 -30.78 7.05
C TYR A 631 9.72 -29.64 7.49
N ARG A 632 10.72 -29.28 6.67
CA ARG A 632 11.58 -28.11 6.92
C ARG A 632 10.79 -26.81 6.88
N MET A 633 9.86 -26.67 5.94
CA MET A 633 8.97 -25.51 5.86
C MET A 633 8.05 -25.45 7.10
N LEU A 634 7.52 -26.58 7.55
CA LEU A 634 6.71 -26.65 8.76
C LEU A 634 7.50 -26.36 10.02
N THR A 635 8.69 -26.93 10.18
CA THR A 635 9.56 -26.68 11.35
C THR A 635 10.13 -25.26 11.35
N GLN A 636 10.37 -24.65 10.18
CA GLN A 636 10.69 -23.22 10.09
C GLN A 636 9.50 -22.31 10.42
N ASN A 637 8.26 -22.80 10.26
CA ASN A 637 7.05 -22.11 10.70
C ASN A 637 6.70 -22.39 12.18
N ASN A 638 7.03 -23.56 12.72
CA ASN A 638 6.75 -23.99 14.10
C ASN A 638 7.91 -23.71 15.09
N LEU A 639 9.11 -23.33 14.63
CA LEU A 639 10.19 -22.80 15.48
C LEU A 639 10.08 -21.26 15.65
N GLN A 640 8.92 -20.67 15.33
CA GLN A 640 8.68 -19.21 15.33
C GLN A 640 8.14 -18.68 16.65
#